data_AF-A0A4R8M406-F1
#
_entry.id   AF-A0A4R8M406-F1
#
_cell.length_a   1.000
_cell.length_b   1.000
_cell.length_c   1.000
_cell.angle_alpha   90.00
_cell.angle_beta   90.00
_cell.angle_gamma   90.00
#
_symmetry.space_group_name_H-M   'P 1'
#
loop_
_entity.id
_entity.type
_entity.pdbx_description
1 polymer ?
#
loop_
_entity_poly.entity_id
_entity_poly.type
_entity_poly.pdbx_seq_one_letter_code
_entity_poly.pdbx_strand_id
1 'polypeptide(L)'
;MGDYQSTFSIPGISSSIDWGSMADKLIENARKSQEPLIAKQDTLELKIGLFNEFSASMKTMRSAVTPLKLASTFQAKAAEFTVLSGVNAQSVVAATVSADAAVSRHEIEVLQKATAQNRFSAQIKTAMSEAGLASAQKFYINVGGRRAEIEVKTTDTLTTIAQKINDAKDMTLDPATGKAYGESLGITASVIDNRLVIKSANTGLGETTDKSTITRGSGTRDKLGFTVAKDAPSNGTLTIKAGSVTYAEGTDFTVDSGSDEITWIDGHGPAAGTSYEVSYTVNSSVFSLDGNADLLSLLKLDDDTADHYLAAQDAVVKIDGLTITRSSNQIDDLIEGVKLTVNGPGSVVMDITQDAEKAVTGIQDYVTAFNDLMDWINIRLSESSTASSSQKDDQYKNDDFYKKFGLLHGNSLLWQTKSQIRQIMTNPVTAKYSLKTGRPVQGTMESAGQTGNSTFTVTVGVRTATIEVTPSDTLQTIAGKINSSYEMNHDPQGRTYPIRMASAKVVNNQLVIEASPNRKFSLAASDGVLDTLGLGTPFSLLSQIGISTESTDYGKSGKLEFNTDKFMDALRNDPDGVAAIMNTVMTQMDEYAGNMVDASQVEVGSTVVPKGRIASQITTWQTEIATIDKRISESEARLELRARGLYEQFAQAEVNLAKLQQQASWLASVVSQLSGTGSNS
;
A
#
# COMPACT_ATOMS: atom_id res chain seq x y z
N MET A 1 22.86 -45.32 3.07
CA MET A 1 23.24 -46.40 4.02
C MET A 1 22.44 -47.64 3.68
N GLY A 2 23.01 -48.53 2.85
CA GLY A 2 22.48 -49.88 2.69
C GLY A 2 23.21 -50.78 3.66
N ASP A 3 22.46 -51.43 4.55
CA ASP A 3 22.98 -52.47 5.43
C ASP A 3 23.69 -53.54 4.59
N TYR A 4 25.02 -53.59 4.67
CA TYR A 4 25.76 -54.79 4.34
C TYR A 4 25.42 -55.82 5.42
N GLN A 5 24.34 -56.56 5.21
CA GLN A 5 24.11 -57.81 5.93
C GLN A 5 25.28 -58.73 5.58
N SER A 6 26.17 -58.91 6.56
CA SER A 6 27.23 -59.91 6.58
C SER A 6 26.61 -61.31 6.52
N THR A 7 26.14 -61.72 5.35
CA THR A 7 25.50 -63.03 5.14
C THR A 7 26.46 -64.09 4.60
N PHE A 8 27.77 -63.82 4.54
CA PHE A 8 28.78 -64.82 4.18
C PHE A 8 29.83 -64.94 5.29
N SER A 9 29.48 -65.67 6.34
CA SER A 9 30.46 -66.26 7.26
C SER A 9 31.12 -67.42 6.52
N ILE A 10 32.30 -67.18 5.94
CA ILE A 10 33.18 -68.28 5.52
C ILE A 10 33.67 -68.95 6.80
N PRO A 11 33.23 -70.18 7.14
CA PRO A 11 33.65 -70.83 8.36
C PRO A 11 35.14 -71.16 8.21
N GLY A 12 35.99 -70.60 9.08
CA GLY A 12 37.41 -70.88 9.11
C GLY A 12 37.68 -72.33 9.47
N ILE A 13 37.67 -73.22 8.48
CA ILE A 13 38.04 -74.63 8.61
C ILE A 13 39.35 -74.81 7.87
N SER A 14 40.44 -74.37 8.52
CA SER A 14 41.77 -75.02 8.51
C SER A 14 42.98 -74.07 8.55
N SER A 15 42.79 -72.75 8.47
CA SER A 15 43.87 -71.78 8.68
C SER A 15 43.47 -70.79 9.75
N SER A 16 44.37 -70.50 10.68
CA SER A 16 44.21 -69.49 11.75
C SER A 16 44.22 -68.05 11.22
N ILE A 17 43.85 -67.83 9.95
CA ILE A 17 43.85 -66.52 9.27
C ILE A 17 42.40 -66.12 8.98
N ASP A 18 41.96 -65.01 9.59
CA ASP A 18 40.65 -64.41 9.37
C ASP A 18 40.66 -63.50 8.14
N TRP A 19 40.42 -64.09 6.97
CA TRP A 19 40.39 -63.39 5.68
C TRP A 19 39.23 -62.40 5.55
N GLY A 20 38.12 -62.64 6.25
CA GLY A 20 36.96 -61.73 6.26
C GLY A 20 37.31 -60.39 6.89
N SER A 21 37.90 -60.41 8.09
CA SER A 21 38.35 -59.18 8.77
C SER A 21 39.45 -58.44 7.99
N MET A 22 40.29 -59.16 7.25
CA MET A 22 41.33 -58.56 6.40
C MET A 22 40.70 -57.83 5.20
N ALA A 23 39.70 -58.43 4.55
CA ALA A 23 38.94 -57.81 3.47
C ALA A 23 38.22 -56.54 3.97
N ASP A 24 37.57 -56.62 5.13
CA ASP A 24 36.86 -55.48 5.73
C ASP A 24 37.81 -54.30 6.02
N LYS A 25 38.98 -54.57 6.62
CA LYS A 25 40.00 -53.54 6.87
C LYS A 25 40.54 -52.92 5.58
N LEU A 26 40.66 -53.70 4.50
CA LEU A 26 41.09 -53.18 3.19
C LEU A 26 40.03 -52.26 2.58
N ILE A 27 38.76 -52.60 2.70
CA ILE A 27 37.64 -51.77 2.23
C ILE A 27 37.47 -50.52 3.10
N GLU A 28 37.58 -50.65 4.42
CA GLU A 28 37.56 -49.53 5.37
C GLU A 28 38.70 -48.53 5.10
N ASN A 29 39.92 -49.02 4.91
CA ASN A 29 41.05 -48.17 4.56
C ASN A 29 40.85 -47.47 3.20
N ALA A 30 40.18 -48.13 2.25
CA ALA A 30 39.86 -47.54 0.96
C ALA A 30 38.75 -46.48 1.05
N ARG A 31 37.79 -46.61 1.99
CA ARG A 31 36.78 -45.58 2.29
C ARG A 31 37.38 -44.30 2.88
N LYS A 32 38.54 -44.36 3.57
CA LYS A 32 39.24 -43.16 4.06
C LYS A 32 39.56 -42.15 2.96
N SER A 33 39.69 -42.60 1.71
CA SER A 33 39.87 -41.70 0.56
C SER A 33 38.67 -40.78 0.29
N GLN A 34 37.49 -41.06 0.85
CA GLN A 34 36.25 -40.28 0.71
C GLN A 34 36.10 -39.22 1.80
N GLU A 35 36.75 -39.37 2.96
CA GLU A 35 36.71 -38.42 4.08
C GLU A 35 36.96 -36.95 3.67
N PRO A 36 37.97 -36.60 2.83
CA PRO A 36 38.16 -35.21 2.42
C PRO A 36 37.04 -34.66 1.53
N LEU A 37 36.33 -35.53 0.80
CA LEU A 37 35.17 -35.14 -0.01
C LEU A 37 33.95 -34.86 0.86
N ILE A 38 33.69 -35.73 1.84
CA ILE A 38 32.61 -35.56 2.82
C ILE A 38 32.84 -34.29 3.64
N ALA A 39 34.06 -34.08 4.17
CA ALA A 39 34.38 -32.86 4.92
C ALA A 39 34.19 -31.57 4.09
N LYS A 40 34.46 -31.65 2.77
CA LYS A 40 34.22 -30.54 1.85
C LYS A 40 32.72 -30.30 1.63
N GLN A 41 31.92 -31.36 1.48
CA GLN A 41 30.46 -31.27 1.41
C GLN A 41 29.90 -30.59 2.66
N ASP A 42 30.24 -31.07 3.86
CA ASP A 42 29.81 -30.48 5.13
C ASP A 42 30.14 -28.98 5.20
N THR A 43 31.35 -28.61 4.78
CA THR A 43 31.79 -27.21 4.75
C THR A 43 30.93 -26.35 3.81
N LEU A 44 30.56 -26.89 2.64
CA LEU A 44 29.72 -26.19 1.66
C LEU A 44 28.27 -26.07 2.18
N GLU A 45 27.73 -27.08 2.83
CA GLU A 45 26.40 -27.04 3.44
C GLU A 45 26.31 -25.99 4.55
N LEU A 46 27.33 -25.91 5.42
CA LEU A 46 27.42 -24.88 6.44
C LEU A 46 27.50 -23.47 5.83
N LYS A 47 28.26 -23.29 4.74
CA LYS A 47 28.34 -22.03 3.99
C LYS A 47 27.00 -21.64 3.36
N ILE A 48 26.26 -22.60 2.80
CA ILE A 48 24.90 -22.39 2.29
C ILE A 48 23.99 -21.89 3.42
N GLY A 49 24.05 -22.53 4.60
CA GLY A 49 23.30 -22.10 5.79
C GLY A 49 23.58 -20.64 6.16
N LEU A 50 24.86 -20.25 6.23
CA LEU A 50 25.26 -18.87 6.52
C LEU A 50 24.81 -17.88 5.44
N PHE A 51 24.85 -18.27 4.16
CA PHE A 51 24.36 -17.41 3.07
C PHE A 51 22.83 -17.29 3.04
N ASN A 52 22.11 -18.31 3.53
CA ASN A 52 20.67 -18.20 3.76
C ASN A 52 20.35 -17.22 4.89
N GLU A 53 21.11 -17.25 6.00
CA GLU A 53 21.01 -16.24 7.08
C GLU A 53 21.29 -14.82 6.56
N PHE A 54 22.33 -14.67 5.72
CA PHE A 54 22.66 -13.40 5.07
C PHE A 54 21.54 -12.93 4.13
N SER A 55 20.99 -13.82 3.31
CA SER A 55 19.86 -13.55 2.41
C SER A 55 18.63 -13.10 3.19
N ALA A 56 18.31 -13.76 4.30
CA ALA A 56 17.20 -13.39 5.17
C ALA A 56 17.41 -11.99 5.77
N SER A 57 18.60 -11.70 6.30
CA SER A 57 18.93 -10.38 6.88
C SER A 57 18.85 -9.26 5.84
N MET A 58 19.35 -9.50 4.62
CA MET A 58 19.23 -8.56 3.49
C MET A 58 17.76 -8.32 3.10
N LYS A 59 16.92 -9.36 3.12
CA LYS A 59 15.47 -9.23 2.86
C LYS A 59 14.78 -8.43 3.96
N THR A 60 15.12 -8.65 5.24
CA THR A 60 14.59 -7.87 6.37
C THR A 60 14.94 -6.40 6.25
N MET A 61 16.20 -6.06 5.99
CA MET A 61 16.61 -4.67 5.73
C MET A 61 15.83 -4.07 4.55
N ARG A 62 15.69 -4.81 3.45
CA ARG A 62 14.94 -4.37 2.26
C ARG A 62 13.45 -4.12 2.56
N SER A 63 12.83 -4.94 3.41
CA SER A 63 11.45 -4.71 3.86
C SER A 63 11.33 -3.39 4.62
N ALA A 64 12.27 -3.08 5.51
CA ALA A 64 12.28 -1.82 6.26
C ALA A 64 12.52 -0.58 5.37
N VAL A 65 13.18 -0.74 4.22
CA VAL A 65 13.37 0.33 3.22
C VAL A 65 12.07 0.70 2.49
N THR A 66 11.13 -0.23 2.36
CA THR A 66 9.91 -0.06 1.54
C THR A 66 9.05 1.15 1.91
N PRO A 67 8.62 1.33 3.17
CA PRO A 67 7.83 2.51 3.55
C PRO A 67 8.61 3.83 3.43
N LEU A 68 9.93 3.79 3.57
CA LEU A 68 10.81 4.97 3.48
C LEU A 68 11.05 5.44 2.04
N LYS A 69 10.59 4.70 1.03
CA LYS A 69 10.55 5.16 -0.37
C LYS A 69 9.36 6.06 -0.66
N LEU A 70 8.36 6.16 0.21
CA LEU A 70 7.15 6.93 -0.06
C LEU A 70 7.29 8.37 0.44
N ALA A 71 7.05 9.36 -0.44
CA ALA A 71 7.09 10.77 -0.05
C ALA A 71 6.03 11.08 1.02
N SER A 72 4.86 10.44 0.93
CA SER A 72 3.77 10.56 1.90
C SER A 72 4.16 10.16 3.32
N THR A 73 5.19 9.32 3.50
CA THR A 73 5.70 8.95 4.83
C THR A 73 6.29 10.16 5.55
N PHE A 74 6.88 11.10 4.80
CA PHE A 74 7.56 12.28 5.31
C PHE A 74 6.72 13.57 5.19
N GLN A 75 5.65 13.54 4.40
CA GLN A 75 4.78 14.69 4.17
C GLN A 75 3.42 14.56 4.87
N ALA A 76 3.24 13.54 5.71
CA ALA A 76 2.00 13.33 6.44
C ALA A 76 1.70 14.51 7.37
N LYS A 77 0.41 14.87 7.48
CA LYS A 77 -0.07 15.91 8.37
C LYS A 77 -1.17 15.35 9.26
N ALA A 78 -1.27 15.89 10.46
CA ALA A 78 -2.29 15.53 11.44
C ALA A 78 -3.02 16.78 11.93
N ALA A 79 -4.26 16.59 12.38
CA ALA A 79 -4.99 17.59 13.13
C ALA A 79 -4.88 17.25 14.62
N GLU A 80 -4.19 18.10 15.36
CA GLU A 80 -4.17 18.08 16.81
C GLU A 80 -5.26 19.01 17.33
N PHE A 81 -6.03 18.53 18.31
CA PHE A 81 -7.14 19.30 18.86
C PHE A 81 -6.86 19.70 20.31
N THR A 82 -6.99 20.98 20.61
CA THR A 82 -7.04 21.49 21.98
C THR A 82 -8.46 21.94 22.31
N VAL A 83 -8.94 21.50 23.46
CA VAL A 83 -10.30 21.75 23.92
C VAL A 83 -10.36 23.11 24.61
N LEU A 84 -11.30 23.97 24.22
CA LEU A 84 -11.53 25.27 24.89
C LEU A 84 -12.60 25.20 26.00
N SER A 85 -13.44 24.17 26.00
CA SER A 85 -14.52 23.95 26.98
C SER A 85 -14.59 22.48 27.32
N GLY A 86 -14.55 22.08 28.61
CA GLY A 86 -14.24 20.74 29.17
C GLY A 86 -14.93 19.46 28.66
N VAL A 87 -15.25 19.36 27.37
CA VAL A 87 -15.73 18.20 26.63
C VAL A 87 -14.58 17.69 25.77
N ASN A 88 -14.42 16.37 25.65
CA ASN A 88 -13.39 15.77 24.80
C ASN A 88 -13.53 16.28 23.33
N ALA A 89 -12.42 16.69 22.69
CA ALA A 89 -12.44 17.27 21.34
C ALA A 89 -13.12 16.37 20.29
N GLN A 90 -12.87 15.06 20.36
CA GLN A 90 -13.43 14.08 19.44
C GLN A 90 -14.96 13.96 19.54
N SER A 91 -15.56 14.37 20.66
CA SER A 91 -17.03 14.45 20.78
C SER A 91 -17.64 15.66 20.06
N VAL A 92 -16.83 16.68 19.76
CA VAL A 92 -17.22 17.88 19.03
C VAL A 92 -16.94 17.71 17.55
N VAL A 93 -15.69 17.43 17.19
CA VAL A 93 -15.23 17.33 15.81
C VAL A 93 -14.04 16.37 15.69
N ALA A 94 -13.91 15.73 14.53
CA ALA A 94 -12.69 15.06 14.09
C ALA A 94 -12.27 15.62 12.73
N ALA A 95 -11.00 15.49 12.36
CA ALA A 95 -10.51 15.89 11.05
C ALA A 95 -9.59 14.84 10.45
N THR A 96 -9.71 14.62 9.15
CA THR A 96 -8.70 13.94 8.35
C THR A 96 -7.98 14.97 7.50
N VAL A 97 -6.65 14.96 7.55
CA VAL A 97 -5.80 15.95 6.89
C VAL A 97 -4.96 15.26 5.81
N SER A 98 -4.93 15.84 4.61
CA SER A 98 -4.10 15.38 3.51
C SER A 98 -2.68 15.98 3.59
N ALA A 99 -1.73 15.35 2.90
CA ALA A 99 -0.32 15.76 2.94
C ALA A 99 -0.07 17.16 2.37
N ASP A 100 -0.96 17.67 1.53
CA ASP A 100 -0.92 19.00 0.91
C ASP A 100 -1.55 20.12 1.76
N ALA A 101 -2.32 19.79 2.80
CA ALA A 101 -2.95 20.79 3.68
C ALA A 101 -1.93 21.76 4.28
N ALA A 102 -2.22 23.06 4.40
CA ALA A 102 -1.26 23.98 5.02
C ALA A 102 -1.10 23.69 6.53
N VAL A 103 0.10 23.90 7.09
CA VAL A 103 0.29 23.96 8.54
C VAL A 103 -0.38 25.25 9.02
N SER A 104 -1.42 25.13 9.82
CA SER A 104 -2.26 26.25 10.26
C SER A 104 -2.96 25.95 11.57
N ARG A 105 -3.54 26.98 12.17
CA ARG A 105 -4.34 26.90 13.39
C ARG A 105 -5.71 27.49 13.12
N HIS A 106 -6.76 26.79 13.51
CA HIS A 106 -8.15 27.20 13.29
C HIS A 106 -8.98 27.08 14.57
N GLU A 107 -9.73 28.11 14.90
CA GLU A 107 -10.74 28.06 15.97
C GLU A 107 -12.07 27.56 15.38
N ILE A 108 -12.57 26.43 15.89
CA ILE A 108 -13.78 25.77 15.39
C ILE A 108 -14.83 25.75 16.50
N GLU A 109 -15.99 26.36 16.24
CA GLU A 109 -17.16 26.32 17.11
C GLU A 109 -18.30 25.61 16.38
N VAL A 110 -18.68 24.42 16.82
CA VAL A 110 -19.88 23.74 16.33
C VAL A 110 -21.07 24.23 17.15
N LEU A 111 -22.02 24.90 16.51
CA LEU A 111 -23.26 25.34 17.16
C LEU A 111 -24.33 24.24 17.12
N GLN A 112 -24.42 23.54 15.99
CA GLN A 112 -25.34 22.42 15.82
C GLN A 112 -24.82 21.47 14.74
N LYS A 113 -25.21 20.20 14.85
CA LYS A 113 -24.93 19.18 13.84
C LYS A 113 -26.09 19.06 12.86
N ALA A 114 -25.79 18.55 11.67
CA ALA A 114 -26.83 18.19 10.72
C ALA A 114 -27.58 16.94 11.21
N THR A 115 -28.91 16.93 11.09
CA THR A 115 -29.75 15.77 11.37
C THR A 115 -30.64 15.45 10.19
N ALA A 116 -30.87 14.15 9.98
CA ALA A 116 -31.82 13.67 8.99
C ALA A 116 -33.26 13.84 9.49
N GLN A 117 -34.20 13.96 8.55
CA GLN A 117 -35.61 14.00 8.85
C GLN A 117 -36.11 12.61 9.26
N ASN A 118 -36.94 12.54 10.30
CA ASN A 118 -37.68 11.33 10.65
C ASN A 118 -39.19 11.60 10.75
N ARG A 119 -40.00 10.63 10.32
CA ARG A 119 -41.43 10.52 10.62
C ARG A 119 -41.69 9.23 11.36
N PHE A 120 -42.57 9.27 12.36
CA PHE A 120 -42.96 8.13 13.16
C PHE A 120 -44.46 7.92 13.08
N SER A 121 -44.91 6.70 12.81
CA SER A 121 -46.33 6.40 12.87
C SER A 121 -46.84 6.31 14.30
N ALA A 122 -48.16 6.22 14.44
CA ALA A 122 -48.83 5.64 15.61
C ALA A 122 -48.33 4.22 15.88
N GLN A 123 -48.46 3.79 17.13
CA GLN A 123 -48.13 2.42 17.51
C GLN A 123 -49.23 1.47 17.00
N ILE A 124 -48.88 0.56 16.10
CA ILE A 124 -49.81 -0.42 15.53
C ILE A 124 -49.19 -1.82 15.61
N LYS A 125 -49.86 -2.73 16.32
CA LYS A 125 -49.36 -4.09 16.60
C LYS A 125 -49.89 -5.15 15.65
N THR A 126 -50.95 -4.84 14.91
CA THR A 126 -51.74 -5.80 14.15
C THR A 126 -51.86 -5.37 12.69
N ALA A 127 -52.65 -6.10 11.90
CA ALA A 127 -52.91 -5.76 10.51
C ALA A 127 -53.69 -4.43 10.40
N MET A 128 -53.54 -3.72 9.29
CA MET A 128 -54.19 -2.42 9.08
C MET A 128 -55.73 -2.48 9.19
N SER A 129 -56.35 -3.63 8.89
CA SER A 129 -57.78 -3.86 9.10
C SER A 129 -58.21 -3.68 10.55
N GLU A 130 -57.42 -4.21 11.49
CA GLU A 130 -57.70 -4.10 12.93
C GLU A 130 -57.35 -2.71 13.47
N ALA A 131 -56.44 -2.00 12.80
CA ALA A 131 -56.14 -0.61 13.07
C ALA A 131 -57.24 0.35 12.56
N GLY A 132 -58.17 -0.11 11.72
CA GLY A 132 -59.30 0.69 11.23
C GLY A 132 -59.28 0.99 9.74
N LEU A 133 -58.36 0.41 8.95
CA LEU A 133 -58.35 0.57 7.50
C LEU A 133 -59.43 -0.29 6.84
N ALA A 134 -60.42 0.36 6.22
CA ALA A 134 -61.58 -0.31 5.62
C ALA A 134 -61.30 -0.95 4.24
N SER A 135 -60.40 -0.35 3.44
CA SER A 135 -60.05 -0.81 2.09
C SER A 135 -58.62 -0.43 1.75
N ALA A 136 -58.06 -0.98 0.67
CA ALA A 136 -56.72 -0.60 0.23
C ALA A 136 -56.68 0.90 -0.14
N GLN A 137 -55.70 1.62 0.39
CA GLN A 137 -55.50 3.05 0.18
C GLN A 137 -54.07 3.33 -0.24
N LYS A 138 -53.83 4.51 -0.80
CA LYS A 138 -52.53 4.91 -1.32
C LYS A 138 -52.12 6.27 -0.76
N PHE A 139 -50.84 6.41 -0.47
CA PHE A 139 -50.21 7.70 -0.24
C PHE A 139 -48.92 7.76 -1.05
N TYR A 140 -48.36 8.96 -1.19
CA TYR A 140 -47.14 9.18 -1.96
C TYR A 140 -46.06 9.80 -1.09
N ILE A 141 -44.82 9.51 -1.45
CA ILE A 141 -43.64 10.10 -0.84
C ILE A 141 -42.91 10.89 -1.92
N ASN A 142 -42.65 12.18 -1.66
CA ASN A 142 -41.91 13.05 -2.55
C ASN A 142 -40.56 13.42 -1.92
N VAL A 143 -39.46 13.26 -2.66
CA VAL A 143 -38.08 13.56 -2.20
C VAL A 143 -37.27 14.12 -3.35
N GLY A 144 -36.74 15.34 -3.21
CA GLY A 144 -35.77 15.90 -4.16
C GLY A 144 -36.20 15.85 -5.64
N GLY A 145 -37.48 16.11 -5.94
CA GLY A 145 -38.01 16.04 -7.31
C GLY A 145 -38.48 14.66 -7.77
N ARG A 146 -38.42 13.64 -6.91
CA ARG A 146 -38.87 12.27 -7.19
C ARG A 146 -40.14 11.97 -6.41
N ARG A 147 -40.94 11.02 -6.91
CA ARG A 147 -42.19 10.58 -6.26
C ARG A 147 -42.30 9.07 -6.30
N ALA A 148 -42.84 8.45 -5.26
CA ALA A 148 -43.28 7.06 -5.34
C ALA A 148 -44.65 6.87 -4.69
N GLU A 149 -45.39 5.89 -5.21
CA GLU A 149 -46.68 5.46 -4.68
C GLU A 149 -46.50 4.31 -3.70
N ILE A 150 -47.14 4.42 -2.54
CA ILE A 150 -47.19 3.37 -1.52
C ILE A 150 -48.64 2.92 -1.36
N GLU A 151 -48.93 1.70 -1.83
CA GLU A 151 -50.22 1.06 -1.60
C GLU A 151 -50.24 0.32 -0.26
N VAL A 152 -51.16 0.68 0.63
CA VAL A 152 -51.41 0.03 1.92
C VAL A 152 -52.71 -0.76 1.84
N LYS A 153 -52.61 -2.07 2.02
CA LYS A 153 -53.72 -3.02 2.02
C LYS A 153 -54.18 -3.28 3.45
N THR A 154 -55.42 -3.73 3.60
CA THR A 154 -56.00 -4.06 4.92
C THR A 154 -55.25 -5.19 5.64
N THR A 155 -54.62 -6.11 4.89
CA THR A 155 -53.80 -7.21 5.44
C THR A 155 -52.36 -6.81 5.76
N ASP A 156 -51.93 -5.59 5.42
CA ASP A 156 -50.56 -5.17 5.66
C ASP A 156 -50.29 -4.96 7.16
N THR A 157 -49.03 -5.11 7.53
CA THR A 157 -48.51 -4.73 8.84
C THR A 157 -47.52 -3.58 8.66
N LEU A 158 -47.12 -2.89 9.74
CA LEU A 158 -46.09 -1.86 9.63
C LEU A 158 -44.79 -2.37 9.00
N THR A 159 -44.45 -3.64 9.20
CA THR A 159 -43.27 -4.26 8.60
C THR A 159 -43.41 -4.39 7.09
N THR A 160 -44.57 -4.79 6.59
CA THR A 160 -44.79 -4.89 5.13
C THR A 160 -44.88 -3.51 4.49
N ILE A 161 -45.42 -2.51 5.20
CA ILE A 161 -45.41 -1.11 4.75
C ILE A 161 -43.98 -0.57 4.69
N ALA A 162 -43.14 -0.82 5.71
CA ALA A 162 -41.73 -0.43 5.70
C ALA A 162 -40.98 -1.03 4.51
N GLN A 163 -41.20 -2.32 4.22
CA GLN A 163 -40.63 -2.97 3.04
C GLN A 163 -41.07 -2.31 1.74
N LYS A 164 -42.38 -2.04 1.57
CA LYS A 164 -42.90 -1.32 0.39
C LYS A 164 -42.26 0.05 0.21
N ILE A 165 -42.00 0.79 1.29
CA ILE A 165 -41.32 2.08 1.23
C ILE A 165 -39.86 1.93 0.79
N ASN A 166 -39.14 0.94 1.32
CA ASN A 166 -37.74 0.68 0.95
C ASN A 166 -37.60 0.19 -0.51
N ASP A 167 -38.59 -0.57 -0.99
CA ASP A 167 -38.62 -1.11 -2.35
C ASP A 167 -39.17 -0.10 -3.39
N ALA A 168 -39.77 1.00 -2.92
CA ALA A 168 -40.41 2.01 -3.75
C ALA A 168 -39.41 2.65 -4.73
N LYS A 169 -39.87 2.79 -5.99
CA LYS A 169 -39.10 3.37 -7.09
C LYS A 169 -39.76 4.64 -7.57
N ASP A 170 -38.93 5.57 -8.05
CA ASP A 170 -39.37 6.82 -8.61
C ASP A 170 -40.29 6.58 -9.82
N MET A 171 -41.51 7.08 -9.70
CA MET A 171 -42.55 7.00 -10.72
C MET A 171 -42.61 8.26 -11.59
N THR A 172 -41.80 9.27 -11.30
CA THR A 172 -41.70 10.49 -12.11
C THR A 172 -41.33 10.13 -13.55
N LEU A 173 -42.07 10.68 -14.50
CA LEU A 173 -41.89 10.39 -15.92
C LEU A 173 -40.80 11.25 -16.54
N ASP A 174 -39.93 10.62 -17.31
CA ASP A 174 -39.00 11.31 -18.20
C ASP A 174 -39.77 11.94 -19.37
N PRO A 175 -39.72 13.28 -19.56
CA PRO A 175 -40.47 13.97 -20.61
C PRO A 175 -40.03 13.56 -22.02
N ALA A 176 -38.82 13.01 -22.20
CA ALA A 176 -38.35 12.56 -23.50
C ALA A 176 -38.86 11.16 -23.87
N THR A 177 -38.94 10.25 -22.89
CA THR A 177 -39.28 8.83 -23.14
C THR A 177 -40.68 8.43 -22.69
N GLY A 178 -41.33 9.25 -21.85
CA GLY A 178 -42.63 8.95 -21.23
C GLY A 178 -42.59 7.77 -20.25
N LYS A 179 -41.41 7.33 -19.84
CA LYS A 179 -41.21 6.22 -18.88
C LYS A 179 -40.77 6.77 -17.53
N ALA A 180 -41.09 6.03 -16.46
CA ALA A 180 -40.62 6.37 -15.12
C ALA A 180 -39.09 6.21 -15.01
N TYR A 181 -38.43 7.09 -14.24
CA TYR A 181 -36.99 6.97 -13.98
C TYR A 181 -36.62 5.69 -13.23
N GLY A 182 -37.45 5.26 -12.26
CA GLY A 182 -37.30 3.97 -11.59
C GLY A 182 -36.17 3.90 -10.55
N GLU A 183 -35.55 5.01 -10.20
CA GLU A 183 -34.49 5.09 -9.20
C GLU A 183 -35.04 4.99 -7.76
N SER A 184 -34.18 4.72 -6.78
CA SER A 184 -34.59 4.80 -5.36
C SER A 184 -34.84 6.25 -4.93
N LEU A 185 -35.80 6.46 -4.02
CA LEU A 185 -36.11 7.77 -3.45
C LEU A 185 -35.07 8.31 -2.45
N GLY A 186 -34.12 7.49 -1.96
CA GLY A 186 -33.17 7.94 -0.94
C GLY A 186 -33.78 8.10 0.46
N ILE A 187 -34.73 7.24 0.80
CA ILE A 187 -35.33 7.11 2.14
C ILE A 187 -35.17 5.69 2.65
N THR A 188 -35.27 5.54 3.96
CA THR A 188 -35.26 4.25 4.63
C THR A 188 -36.46 4.15 5.57
N ALA A 189 -37.08 2.98 5.63
CA ALA A 189 -38.17 2.69 6.53
C ALA A 189 -37.89 1.45 7.38
N SER A 190 -38.24 1.51 8.66
CA SER A 190 -38.09 0.40 9.60
C SER A 190 -39.22 0.40 10.62
N VAL A 191 -39.30 -0.64 11.45
CA VAL A 191 -40.26 -0.72 12.55
C VAL A 191 -39.52 -0.79 13.87
N ILE A 192 -39.79 0.15 14.77
CA ILE A 192 -39.21 0.24 16.11
C ILE A 192 -40.35 0.44 17.09
N ASP A 193 -40.43 -0.39 18.13
CA ASP A 193 -41.51 -0.34 19.15
C ASP A 193 -42.92 -0.30 18.56
N ASN A 194 -43.17 -1.12 17.53
CA ASN A 194 -44.43 -1.16 16.79
C ASN A 194 -44.82 0.19 16.15
N ARG A 195 -43.85 1.05 15.83
CA ARG A 195 -44.03 2.26 15.02
C ARG A 195 -43.22 2.15 13.74
N LEU A 196 -43.81 2.55 12.62
CA LEU A 196 -43.11 2.75 11.37
C LEU A 196 -42.25 4.00 11.50
N VAL A 197 -40.96 3.87 11.23
CA VAL A 197 -39.99 4.97 11.21
C VAL A 197 -39.58 5.17 9.76
N ILE A 198 -39.88 6.35 9.19
CA ILE A 198 -39.41 6.75 7.87
C ILE A 198 -38.34 7.81 8.07
N LYS A 199 -37.16 7.58 7.51
CA LYS A 199 -35.99 8.42 7.69
C LYS A 199 -35.36 8.80 6.35
N SER A 200 -34.98 10.06 6.18
CA SER A 200 -34.18 10.49 5.04
C SER A 200 -32.77 9.88 5.08
N ALA A 201 -32.22 9.49 3.93
CA ALA A 201 -30.89 8.87 3.88
C ALA A 201 -29.77 9.85 4.26
N ASN A 202 -29.93 11.13 3.90
CA ASN A 202 -28.96 12.19 4.15
C ASN A 202 -29.40 13.09 5.32
N THR A 203 -28.42 13.68 6.00
CA THR A 203 -28.66 14.72 7.00
C THR A 203 -28.90 16.07 6.35
N GLY A 204 -29.42 17.03 7.13
CA GLY A 204 -29.64 18.37 6.65
C GLY A 204 -30.80 18.47 5.67
N LEU A 205 -31.05 19.67 5.20
CA LEU A 205 -32.04 19.95 4.17
C LEU A 205 -31.53 19.46 2.81
N GLY A 206 -30.24 19.73 2.55
CA GLY A 206 -29.64 19.59 1.23
C GLY A 206 -30.30 20.52 0.21
N GLU A 207 -29.69 20.70 -0.95
CA GLU A 207 -30.30 21.43 -2.06
C GLU A 207 -29.88 20.76 -3.35
N THR A 208 -30.81 20.56 -4.26
CA THR A 208 -30.51 20.17 -5.64
C THR A 208 -31.23 21.12 -6.59
N THR A 209 -30.62 21.36 -7.75
CA THR A 209 -31.26 22.11 -8.83
C THR A 209 -31.22 21.30 -10.11
N ASP A 210 -32.39 20.89 -10.58
CA ASP A 210 -32.56 20.18 -11.84
C ASP A 210 -32.93 21.19 -12.94
N LYS A 211 -32.22 21.10 -14.06
CA LYS A 211 -32.47 21.93 -15.24
C LYS A 211 -32.86 21.05 -16.42
N SER A 212 -33.98 21.35 -17.04
CA SER A 212 -34.44 20.66 -18.24
C SER A 212 -34.86 21.65 -19.31
N THR A 213 -34.63 21.28 -20.57
CA THR A 213 -35.16 22.00 -21.72
C THR A 213 -36.35 21.20 -22.25
N ILE A 214 -37.53 21.83 -22.26
CA ILE A 214 -38.78 21.22 -22.70
C ILE A 214 -39.21 21.92 -23.98
N THR A 215 -39.68 21.15 -24.96
CA THR A 215 -40.31 21.70 -26.17
C THR A 215 -41.81 21.81 -25.92
N ARG A 216 -42.34 23.02 -26.09
CA ARG A 216 -43.74 23.35 -25.86
C ARG A 216 -44.67 22.50 -26.73
N GLY A 217 -45.60 21.77 -26.09
CA GLY A 217 -46.66 21.02 -26.78
C GLY A 217 -47.75 21.90 -27.40
N SER A 218 -48.67 21.28 -28.14
CA SER A 218 -49.84 21.97 -28.71
C SER A 218 -51.02 22.11 -27.74
N GLY A 219 -51.05 21.33 -26.66
CA GLY A 219 -52.08 21.41 -25.60
C GLY A 219 -51.72 22.41 -24.50
N THR A 220 -52.51 22.52 -23.44
CA THR A 220 -52.25 23.44 -22.31
C THR A 220 -51.26 22.92 -21.29
N ARG A 221 -50.86 21.64 -21.35
CA ARG A 221 -49.97 21.00 -20.38
C ARG A 221 -48.70 20.47 -21.02
N ASP A 222 -47.61 20.54 -20.27
CA ASP A 222 -46.35 19.89 -20.60
C ASP A 222 -45.82 19.11 -19.38
N LYS A 223 -45.15 17.99 -19.64
CA LYS A 223 -44.55 17.13 -18.62
C LYS A 223 -43.22 17.69 -18.11
N LEU A 224 -43.06 17.66 -16.79
CA LEU A 224 -41.84 17.96 -16.06
C LEU A 224 -41.07 16.66 -15.81
N GLY A 225 -39.75 16.69 -15.95
CA GLY A 225 -38.87 15.57 -15.57
C GLY A 225 -38.62 15.45 -14.07
N PHE A 226 -39.51 16.02 -13.26
CA PHE A 226 -39.47 16.01 -11.80
C PHE A 226 -40.89 16.22 -11.27
N THR A 227 -41.15 15.69 -10.08
CA THR A 227 -42.36 15.98 -9.31
C THR A 227 -42.14 17.20 -8.43
N VAL A 228 -43.02 18.20 -8.56
CA VAL A 228 -42.95 19.44 -7.80
C VAL A 228 -43.42 19.23 -6.37
N ALA A 229 -42.66 19.70 -5.37
CA ALA A 229 -42.99 19.63 -3.95
C ALA A 229 -42.72 20.99 -3.30
N LYS A 230 -43.74 21.86 -3.27
CA LYS A 230 -43.58 23.28 -2.88
C LYS A 230 -43.59 23.50 -1.39
N ASP A 231 -44.35 22.68 -0.69
CA ASP A 231 -44.62 22.89 0.71
C ASP A 231 -43.41 22.49 1.55
N ALA A 232 -43.33 23.07 2.75
CA ALA A 232 -42.37 22.62 3.73
C ALA A 232 -42.57 21.12 4.00
N PRO A 233 -41.49 20.33 4.17
CA PRO A 233 -40.09 20.74 4.29
C PRO A 233 -39.33 20.89 2.96
N SER A 234 -39.92 20.50 1.83
CA SER A 234 -39.23 20.42 0.53
C SER A 234 -38.95 21.79 -0.10
N ASN A 235 -39.84 22.78 0.09
CA ASN A 235 -39.67 24.17 -0.33
C ASN A 235 -39.25 24.34 -1.82
N GLY A 236 -39.80 23.50 -2.70
CA GLY A 236 -39.46 23.50 -4.11
C GLY A 236 -39.86 24.80 -4.83
N THR A 237 -38.96 25.33 -5.66
CA THR A 237 -39.16 26.55 -6.44
C THR A 237 -38.85 26.32 -7.91
N LEU A 238 -39.70 26.84 -8.81
CA LEU A 238 -39.52 26.74 -10.25
C LEU A 238 -39.20 28.09 -10.86
N THR A 239 -38.26 28.10 -11.82
CA THR A 239 -38.00 29.22 -12.72
C THR A 239 -38.12 28.74 -14.16
N ILE A 240 -38.97 29.38 -14.98
CA ILE A 240 -39.18 29.02 -16.39
C ILE A 240 -38.75 30.18 -17.30
N LYS A 241 -37.94 29.88 -18.31
CA LYS A 241 -37.44 30.88 -19.27
C LYS A 241 -37.50 30.39 -20.72
N ALA A 242 -37.90 31.26 -21.65
CA ALA A 242 -37.73 31.05 -23.08
C ALA A 242 -37.02 32.26 -23.70
N GLY A 243 -35.77 32.08 -24.15
CA GLY A 243 -34.92 33.19 -24.56
C GLY A 243 -34.72 34.18 -23.41
N SER A 244 -35.10 35.45 -23.62
CA SER A 244 -35.02 36.50 -22.58
C SER A 244 -36.29 36.64 -21.73
N VAL A 245 -37.36 35.91 -22.06
CA VAL A 245 -38.64 35.98 -21.33
C VAL A 245 -38.60 35.02 -20.15
N THR A 246 -38.98 35.51 -18.96
CA THR A 246 -39.20 34.69 -17.76
C THR A 246 -40.69 34.61 -17.49
N TYR A 247 -41.22 33.40 -17.30
CA TYR A 247 -42.62 33.17 -17.04
C TYR A 247 -42.84 33.03 -15.53
N ALA A 248 -43.91 33.63 -15.02
CA ALA A 248 -44.25 33.66 -13.60
C ALA A 248 -45.39 32.69 -13.27
N GLU A 249 -45.21 31.93 -12.19
CA GLU A 249 -46.26 31.06 -11.68
C GLU A 249 -47.48 31.88 -11.19
N GLY A 250 -48.69 31.37 -11.43
CA GLY A 250 -49.96 32.03 -11.13
C GLY A 250 -50.39 33.09 -12.17
N THR A 251 -49.45 33.58 -12.99
CA THR A 251 -49.74 34.55 -14.08
C THR A 251 -49.66 33.90 -15.45
N ASP A 252 -48.58 33.17 -15.71
CA ASP A 252 -48.34 32.56 -17.02
C ASP A 252 -48.55 31.05 -17.04
N PHE A 253 -48.30 30.39 -15.90
CA PHE A 253 -48.53 28.96 -15.72
C PHE A 253 -48.94 28.65 -14.29
N THR A 254 -49.47 27.46 -14.06
CA THR A 254 -49.76 26.89 -12.75
C THR A 254 -49.13 25.50 -12.65
N VAL A 255 -48.78 25.08 -11.45
CA VAL A 255 -48.29 23.73 -11.16
C VAL A 255 -48.68 23.38 -9.74
N ASP A 256 -49.14 22.16 -9.51
CA ASP A 256 -49.55 21.72 -8.17
C ASP A 256 -48.42 20.95 -7.47
N SER A 257 -48.40 21.01 -6.14
CA SER A 257 -47.56 20.12 -5.34
C SER A 257 -47.98 18.67 -5.60
N GLY A 258 -47.02 17.78 -5.79
CA GLY A 258 -47.22 16.39 -6.21
C GLY A 258 -47.43 16.18 -7.72
N SER A 259 -47.37 17.23 -8.53
CA SER A 259 -47.52 17.14 -9.98
C SER A 259 -46.19 17.04 -10.73
N ASP A 260 -46.19 16.25 -11.80
CA ASP A 260 -45.15 16.19 -12.83
C ASP A 260 -45.55 16.97 -14.10
N GLU A 261 -46.52 17.88 -14.01
CA GLU A 261 -47.02 18.66 -15.14
C GLU A 261 -47.11 20.15 -14.80
N ILE A 262 -46.74 21.00 -15.76
CA ILE A 262 -47.16 22.41 -15.73
C ILE A 262 -48.41 22.58 -16.59
N THR A 263 -49.27 23.51 -16.18
CA THR A 263 -50.42 23.96 -16.97
C THR A 263 -50.24 25.42 -17.34
N TRP A 264 -50.08 25.69 -18.63
CA TRP A 264 -50.00 27.03 -19.19
C TRP A 264 -51.35 27.73 -19.14
N ILE A 265 -51.35 29.00 -18.74
CA ILE A 265 -52.52 29.88 -18.83
C ILE A 265 -52.66 30.32 -20.29
N ASP A 266 -53.89 30.35 -20.78
CA ASP A 266 -54.18 30.52 -22.21
C ASP A 266 -53.59 31.82 -22.78
N GLY A 267 -52.79 31.72 -23.84
CA GLY A 267 -52.10 32.85 -24.46
C GLY A 267 -50.86 33.39 -23.73
N HIS A 268 -50.51 32.86 -22.55
CA HIS A 268 -49.37 33.34 -21.74
C HIS A 268 -48.09 32.50 -21.88
N GLY A 269 -48.19 31.26 -22.37
CA GLY A 269 -47.03 30.39 -22.56
C GLY A 269 -46.23 30.67 -23.85
N PRO A 270 -45.03 30.06 -23.99
CA PRO A 270 -44.31 30.03 -25.26
C PRO A 270 -45.19 29.48 -26.39
N ALA A 271 -44.90 29.87 -27.63
CA ALA A 271 -45.57 29.29 -28.79
C ALA A 271 -45.27 27.79 -28.90
N ALA A 272 -46.25 26.99 -29.35
CA ALA A 272 -46.06 25.56 -29.58
C ALA A 272 -44.85 25.28 -30.49
N GLY A 273 -44.04 24.28 -30.13
CA GLY A 273 -42.77 23.97 -30.78
C GLY A 273 -41.57 24.80 -30.30
N THR A 274 -41.77 25.82 -29.46
CA THR A 274 -40.68 26.58 -28.86
C THR A 274 -40.07 25.82 -27.68
N SER A 275 -38.75 25.73 -27.60
CA SER A 275 -38.06 25.19 -26.43
C SER A 275 -37.95 26.24 -25.32
N TYR A 276 -38.20 25.84 -24.08
CA TYR A 276 -38.02 26.65 -22.87
C TYR A 276 -37.24 25.87 -21.81
N GLU A 277 -36.48 26.58 -20.99
CA GLU A 277 -35.71 26.03 -19.87
C GLU A 277 -36.57 26.09 -18.61
N VAL A 278 -36.59 24.98 -17.87
CA VAL A 278 -37.14 24.90 -16.52
C VAL A 278 -36.01 24.58 -15.57
N SER A 279 -35.86 25.40 -14.54
CA SER A 279 -34.95 25.18 -13.42
C SER A 279 -35.79 24.96 -12.17
N TYR A 280 -35.62 23.81 -11.52
CA TYR A 280 -36.31 23.45 -10.29
C TYR A 280 -35.31 23.24 -9.17
N THR A 281 -35.42 24.05 -8.12
CA THR A 281 -34.56 23.97 -6.92
C THR A 281 -35.39 23.49 -5.74
N VAL A 282 -34.91 22.47 -5.03
CA VAL A 282 -35.66 21.82 -3.92
C VAL A 282 -34.72 21.29 -2.85
N ASN A 283 -35.20 21.25 -1.59
CA ASN A 283 -34.51 20.54 -0.53
C ASN A 283 -34.53 19.03 -0.81
N SER A 284 -33.36 18.46 -1.06
CA SER A 284 -33.23 17.11 -1.63
C SER A 284 -33.07 16.00 -0.58
N SER A 285 -32.77 16.37 0.67
CA SER A 285 -32.54 15.43 1.78
C SER A 285 -33.72 15.34 2.74
N VAL A 286 -34.86 15.93 2.37
CA VAL A 286 -36.13 15.89 3.10
C VAL A 286 -37.24 15.34 2.21
N PHE A 287 -38.29 14.84 2.84
CA PHE A 287 -39.44 14.24 2.19
C PHE A 287 -40.75 14.85 2.66
N SER A 288 -41.72 14.92 1.74
CA SER A 288 -43.11 15.23 2.04
C SER A 288 -44.01 14.03 1.72
N LEU A 289 -45.15 13.96 2.42
CA LEU A 289 -46.15 12.92 2.25
C LEU A 289 -47.46 13.55 1.79
N ASP A 290 -48.10 12.96 0.80
CA ASP A 290 -49.42 13.37 0.32
C ASP A 290 -50.28 12.17 -0.10
N GLY A 291 -51.49 12.41 -0.60
CA GLY A 291 -52.42 11.38 -1.05
C GLY A 291 -53.62 11.23 -0.12
N ASN A 292 -53.95 9.99 0.27
CA ASN A 292 -55.13 9.74 1.11
C ASN A 292 -54.93 10.29 2.54
N ALA A 293 -55.63 11.36 2.88
CA ALA A 293 -55.54 12.03 4.18
C ALA A 293 -55.94 11.11 5.34
N ASP A 294 -57.03 10.34 5.20
CA ASP A 294 -57.52 9.45 6.27
C ASP A 294 -56.47 8.38 6.64
N LEU A 295 -55.75 7.83 5.65
CA LEU A 295 -54.67 6.88 5.86
C LEU A 295 -53.47 7.54 6.56
N LEU A 296 -53.07 8.73 6.13
CA LEU A 296 -51.97 9.46 6.76
C LEU A 296 -52.30 9.80 8.21
N SER A 297 -53.53 10.25 8.49
CA SER A 297 -54.02 10.51 9.85
C SER A 297 -54.16 9.25 10.69
N LEU A 298 -54.62 8.13 10.11
CA LEU A 298 -54.67 6.82 10.78
C LEU A 298 -53.28 6.37 11.23
N LEU A 299 -52.29 6.53 10.35
CA LEU A 299 -50.89 6.22 10.66
C LEU A 299 -50.21 7.32 11.49
N LYS A 300 -50.82 8.49 11.68
CA LYS A 300 -50.19 9.71 12.25
C LYS A 300 -48.91 10.14 11.55
N LEU A 301 -48.87 10.02 10.22
CA LEU A 301 -47.71 10.47 9.42
C LEU A 301 -47.83 11.95 8.98
N ASP A 302 -49.01 12.53 9.16
CA ASP A 302 -49.35 13.96 9.01
C ASP A 302 -49.16 14.77 10.31
N ASP A 303 -48.81 14.12 11.43
CA ASP A 303 -48.60 14.75 12.73
C ASP A 303 -47.18 15.34 12.82
N ASP A 304 -47.10 16.68 12.90
CA ASP A 304 -45.85 17.46 12.98
C ASP A 304 -45.32 17.64 14.42
N THR A 305 -45.92 16.99 15.41
CA THR A 305 -45.43 17.04 16.80
C THR A 305 -44.13 16.26 16.97
N ALA A 306 -43.33 16.61 17.98
CA ALA A 306 -42.03 15.97 18.24
C ALA A 306 -42.10 14.44 18.48
N ASP A 307 -43.26 13.93 18.88
CA ASP A 307 -43.51 12.48 19.07
C ASP A 307 -43.66 11.73 17.73
N HIS A 308 -43.94 12.45 16.65
CA HIS A 308 -44.25 11.92 15.32
C HIS A 308 -43.37 12.48 14.19
N TYR A 309 -42.63 13.56 14.46
CA TYR A 309 -41.81 14.25 13.49
C TYR A 309 -40.53 14.82 14.10
N LEU A 310 -39.40 14.50 13.48
CA LEU A 310 -38.12 15.16 13.72
C LEU A 310 -37.70 15.86 12.42
N ALA A 311 -37.66 17.19 12.44
CA ALA A 311 -37.21 17.97 11.29
C ALA A 311 -35.73 17.72 11.00
N ALA A 312 -35.37 17.77 9.71
CA ALA A 312 -33.97 17.89 9.33
C ALA A 312 -33.47 19.29 9.67
N GLN A 313 -32.20 19.39 10.02
CA GLN A 313 -31.49 20.65 10.20
C GLN A 313 -30.08 20.51 9.69
N ASP A 314 -29.51 21.61 9.20
CA ASP A 314 -28.14 21.66 8.73
C ASP A 314 -27.15 21.81 9.89
N ALA A 315 -25.90 21.39 9.67
CA ALA A 315 -24.79 21.69 10.56
C ALA A 315 -24.47 23.19 10.47
N VAL A 316 -24.25 23.83 11.61
CA VAL A 316 -23.76 25.21 11.67
C VAL A 316 -22.49 25.23 12.49
N VAL A 317 -21.42 25.68 11.85
CA VAL A 317 -20.07 25.71 12.39
C VAL A 317 -19.51 27.11 12.18
N LYS A 318 -18.77 27.64 13.15
CA LYS A 318 -17.91 28.80 12.95
C LYS A 318 -16.47 28.36 12.82
N ILE A 319 -15.78 28.85 11.79
CA ILE A 319 -14.34 28.68 11.62
C ILE A 319 -13.72 30.07 11.62
N ASP A 320 -12.82 30.33 12.57
CA ASP A 320 -12.14 31.62 12.75
C ASP A 320 -13.13 32.81 12.81
N GLY A 321 -14.30 32.58 13.42
CA GLY A 321 -15.39 33.55 13.57
C GLY A 321 -16.39 33.61 12.40
N LEU A 322 -16.08 33.01 11.24
CA LEU A 322 -17.01 32.95 10.10
C LEU A 322 -18.03 31.83 10.29
N THR A 323 -19.32 32.18 10.33
CA THR A 323 -20.42 31.19 10.46
C THR A 323 -20.77 30.58 9.11
N ILE A 324 -20.80 29.25 9.05
CA ILE A 324 -21.01 28.48 7.83
C ILE A 324 -22.05 27.38 8.09
N THR A 325 -22.90 27.15 7.10
CA THR A 325 -23.96 26.12 7.14
C THR A 325 -23.67 25.02 6.11
N ARG A 326 -23.85 23.76 6.49
CA ARG A 326 -23.70 22.58 5.60
C ARG A 326 -24.76 21.54 5.91
N SER A 327 -25.31 20.91 4.88
CA SER A 327 -26.28 19.81 5.04
C SER A 327 -25.66 18.53 5.60
N SER A 328 -24.35 18.36 5.47
CA SER A 328 -23.62 17.18 5.93
C SER A 328 -22.77 17.45 7.16
N ASN A 329 -22.64 16.44 8.03
CA ASN A 329 -21.64 16.43 9.10
C ASN A 329 -20.24 16.05 8.59
N GLN A 330 -20.11 15.67 7.33
CA GLN A 330 -18.85 15.42 6.64
C GLN A 330 -18.59 16.61 5.73
N ILE A 331 -17.61 17.44 6.09
CA ILE A 331 -17.38 18.75 5.45
C ILE A 331 -15.94 18.79 4.94
N ASP A 332 -15.74 18.80 3.63
CA ASP A 332 -14.43 18.74 2.96
C ASP A 332 -14.12 19.96 2.08
N ASP A 333 -14.96 20.99 2.13
CA ASP A 333 -14.91 22.16 1.25
C ASP A 333 -14.53 23.46 1.95
N LEU A 334 -14.28 23.44 3.27
CA LEU A 334 -14.01 24.65 4.05
C LEU A 334 -12.53 24.99 4.18
N ILE A 335 -11.68 23.98 4.30
CA ILE A 335 -10.23 24.14 4.47
C ILE A 335 -9.57 23.19 3.48
N GLU A 336 -8.73 23.72 2.59
CA GLU A 336 -8.05 22.93 1.56
C GLU A 336 -7.22 21.81 2.20
N GLY A 337 -7.45 20.57 1.75
CA GLY A 337 -6.79 19.39 2.28
C GLY A 337 -7.31 18.90 3.64
N VAL A 338 -8.41 19.45 4.16
CA VAL A 338 -8.99 19.02 5.43
C VAL A 338 -10.44 18.63 5.26
N LYS A 339 -10.78 17.43 5.73
CA LYS A 339 -12.16 16.97 5.88
C LYS A 339 -12.53 16.90 7.36
N LEU A 340 -13.46 17.76 7.76
CA LEU A 340 -14.05 17.83 9.09
C LEU A 340 -15.21 16.85 9.22
N THR A 341 -15.32 16.22 10.38
CA THR A 341 -16.43 15.38 10.82
C THR A 341 -17.04 15.98 12.06
N VAL A 342 -18.23 16.55 11.94
CA VAL A 342 -18.98 17.18 13.04
C VAL A 342 -19.72 16.11 13.84
N ASN A 343 -19.41 16.00 15.13
CA ASN A 343 -19.99 14.98 16.03
C ASN A 343 -21.02 15.59 17.00
N GLY A 344 -20.79 16.82 17.43
CA GLY A 344 -21.66 17.51 18.39
C GLY A 344 -21.25 18.96 18.61
N PRO A 345 -22.09 19.73 19.32
CA PRO A 345 -21.81 21.13 19.60
C PRO A 345 -20.62 21.28 20.58
N GLY A 346 -19.86 22.36 20.44
CA GLY A 346 -18.71 22.68 21.30
C GLY A 346 -17.64 23.51 20.58
N SER A 347 -16.60 23.90 21.32
CA SER A 347 -15.51 24.73 20.79
C SER A 347 -14.16 24.04 20.96
N VAL A 348 -13.40 23.96 19.88
CA VAL A 348 -12.04 23.40 19.85
C VAL A 348 -11.12 24.31 19.05
N VAL A 349 -9.83 24.22 19.30
CA VAL A 349 -8.81 24.72 18.38
C VAL A 349 -8.17 23.52 17.70
N MET A 350 -8.07 23.60 16.38
CA MET A 350 -7.42 22.60 15.54
C MET A 350 -6.08 23.16 15.06
N ASP A 351 -5.00 22.50 15.44
CA ASP A 351 -3.65 22.76 14.97
C ASP A 351 -3.28 21.69 13.93
N ILE A 352 -3.06 22.10 12.69
CA ILE A 352 -2.57 21.21 11.63
C ILE A 352 -1.05 21.17 11.72
N THR A 353 -0.51 20.01 12.09
CA THR A 353 0.93 19.81 12.33
C THR A 353 1.50 18.76 11.39
N GLN A 354 2.83 18.75 11.28
CA GLN A 354 3.56 17.68 10.59
C GLN A 354 3.46 16.39 11.41
N ASP A 355 2.90 15.33 10.82
CA ASP A 355 2.91 13.99 11.37
C ASP A 355 4.21 13.30 10.98
N ALA A 356 5.05 13.06 11.98
CA ALA A 356 6.35 12.40 11.81
C ALA A 356 6.37 10.98 12.35
N GLU A 357 5.29 10.49 12.98
CA GLU A 357 5.30 9.23 13.74
C GLU A 357 5.73 8.05 12.86
N LYS A 358 5.14 7.95 11.67
CA LYS A 358 5.46 6.91 10.68
C LYS A 358 6.88 7.04 10.13
N ALA A 359 7.36 8.27 9.92
CA ALA A 359 8.71 8.50 9.44
C ALA A 359 9.77 8.11 10.49
N VAL A 360 9.56 8.53 11.75
CA VAL A 360 10.45 8.23 12.87
C VAL A 360 10.51 6.73 13.12
N THR A 361 9.35 6.07 13.25
CA THR A 361 9.27 4.62 13.46
C THR A 361 9.91 3.86 12.30
N GLY A 362 9.58 4.23 11.05
CA GLY A 362 10.15 3.59 9.87
C GLY A 362 11.68 3.72 9.79
N ILE A 363 12.24 4.87 10.18
CA ILE A 363 13.70 5.06 10.22
C ILE A 363 14.33 4.23 11.34
N GLN A 364 13.70 4.15 12.52
CA GLN A 364 14.18 3.31 13.63
C GLN A 364 14.22 1.83 13.25
N ASP A 365 13.15 1.34 12.63
CA ASP A 365 13.06 -0.04 12.14
C ASP A 365 14.14 -0.33 11.08
N TYR A 366 14.36 0.62 10.16
CA TYR A 366 15.41 0.52 9.16
C TYR A 366 16.82 0.52 9.77
N VAL A 367 17.10 1.42 10.70
CA VAL A 367 18.40 1.50 11.39
C VAL A 367 18.66 0.21 12.16
N THR A 368 17.66 -0.34 12.83
CA THR A 368 17.75 -1.64 13.52
C THR A 368 18.09 -2.76 12.54
N ALA A 369 17.29 -2.92 11.48
CA ALA A 369 17.52 -3.98 10.48
C ALA A 369 18.86 -3.84 9.75
N PHE A 370 19.31 -2.60 9.49
CA PHE A 370 20.63 -2.32 8.92
C PHE A 370 21.74 -2.70 9.90
N ASN A 371 21.61 -2.32 11.18
CA ASN A 371 22.61 -2.60 12.20
C ASN A 371 22.73 -4.09 12.49
N ASP A 372 21.62 -4.83 12.54
CA ASP A 372 21.62 -6.29 12.71
C ASP A 372 22.37 -6.97 11.55
N LEU A 373 22.12 -6.53 10.31
CA LEU A 373 22.86 -6.99 9.14
C LEU A 373 24.35 -6.67 9.25
N MET A 374 24.69 -5.44 9.65
CA MET A 374 26.07 -4.98 9.74
C MET A 374 26.84 -5.71 10.85
N ASP A 375 26.19 -5.97 11.99
CA ASP A 375 26.73 -6.79 13.07
C ASP A 375 27.00 -8.21 12.60
N TRP A 376 26.03 -8.85 11.94
CA TRP A 376 26.21 -10.19 11.38
C TRP A 376 27.38 -10.24 10.39
N ILE A 377 27.49 -9.28 9.46
CA ILE A 377 28.60 -9.20 8.50
C ILE A 377 29.93 -8.99 9.23
N ASN A 378 30.01 -8.06 10.18
CA ASN A 378 31.23 -7.74 10.92
C ASN A 378 31.74 -8.95 11.71
N ILE A 379 30.83 -9.64 12.39
CA ILE A 379 31.11 -10.87 13.12
C ILE A 379 31.68 -11.92 12.16
N ARG A 380 30.95 -12.26 11.07
CA ARG A 380 31.38 -13.31 10.14
C ARG A 380 32.65 -13.00 9.36
N LEU A 381 32.96 -11.72 9.11
CA LEU A 381 34.19 -11.31 8.45
C LEU A 381 35.42 -11.36 9.37
N SER A 382 35.24 -11.18 10.68
CA SER A 382 36.35 -11.07 11.65
C SER A 382 36.58 -12.32 12.49
N GLU A 383 35.56 -13.20 12.62
CA GLU A 383 35.69 -14.49 13.28
C GLU A 383 36.87 -15.28 12.70
N SER A 384 37.79 -15.72 13.57
CA SER A 384 38.79 -16.73 13.23
C SER A 384 38.18 -18.11 13.33
N SER A 385 38.62 -19.07 12.51
CA SER A 385 38.29 -20.47 12.77
C SER A 385 38.92 -20.87 14.10
N THR A 386 38.10 -21.09 15.13
CA THR A 386 38.58 -21.63 16.42
C THR A 386 38.92 -23.10 16.25
N ALA A 387 39.99 -23.39 15.50
CA ALA A 387 40.70 -24.66 15.54
C ALA A 387 41.97 -24.57 16.40
N SER A 388 42.28 -23.42 17.02
CA SER A 388 43.45 -23.30 17.89
C SER A 388 43.15 -22.60 19.21
N SER A 389 43.56 -23.31 20.27
CA SER A 389 43.98 -22.85 21.59
C SER A 389 42.98 -22.73 22.75
N SER A 390 42.13 -23.73 22.96
CA SER A 390 41.90 -24.28 24.33
C SER A 390 41.08 -25.58 24.29
N GLN A 391 41.57 -26.60 25.00
CA GLN A 391 40.95 -27.89 25.30
C GLN A 391 40.73 -28.86 24.12
N LYS A 392 41.53 -29.93 24.09
CA LYS A 392 41.35 -31.10 23.20
C LYS A 392 40.13 -31.97 23.56
N ASP A 393 39.36 -31.61 24.59
CA ASP A 393 38.27 -32.41 25.19
C ASP A 393 36.91 -31.67 25.23
N ASP A 394 36.65 -30.79 24.27
CA ASP A 394 35.34 -30.12 24.23
C ASP A 394 34.35 -30.95 23.41
N GLN A 395 33.38 -31.57 24.11
CA GLN A 395 32.37 -32.49 23.59
C GLN A 395 31.51 -31.86 22.47
N TYR A 396 31.50 -30.53 22.37
CA TYR A 396 30.68 -29.78 21.42
C TYR A 396 31.43 -29.35 20.14
N LYS A 397 32.73 -29.66 19.98
CA LYS A 397 33.50 -29.26 18.78
C LYS A 397 32.96 -29.77 17.46
N ASN A 398 32.20 -30.87 17.49
CA ASN A 398 31.57 -31.46 16.33
C ASN A 398 30.14 -30.95 16.08
N ASP A 399 29.60 -30.07 16.93
CA ASP A 399 28.33 -29.41 16.65
C ASP A 399 28.48 -28.45 15.46
N ASP A 400 27.48 -28.47 14.59
CA ASP A 400 27.40 -27.60 13.41
C ASP A 400 27.48 -26.12 13.77
N PHE A 401 27.09 -25.75 15.01
CA PHE A 401 27.26 -24.41 15.55
C PHE A 401 28.73 -23.97 15.54
N TYR A 402 29.64 -24.80 16.09
CA TYR A 402 31.07 -24.45 16.19
C TYR A 402 31.79 -24.57 14.85
N LYS A 403 31.32 -25.45 13.95
CA LYS A 403 31.91 -25.60 12.61
C LYS A 403 31.66 -24.39 11.71
N LYS A 404 30.66 -23.55 11.99
CA LYS A 404 30.37 -22.33 11.22
C LYS A 404 31.43 -21.22 11.41
N PHE A 405 32.15 -21.21 12.54
CA PHE A 405 33.05 -20.11 12.89
C PHE A 405 34.23 -19.99 11.91
N GLY A 406 34.45 -18.77 11.41
CA GLY A 406 35.55 -18.45 10.50
C GLY A 406 35.39 -18.97 9.07
N LEU A 407 34.29 -19.67 8.73
CA LEU A 407 34.05 -20.15 7.35
C LEU A 407 33.91 -19.03 6.32
N LEU A 408 33.48 -17.85 6.78
CA LEU A 408 33.29 -16.65 5.98
C LEU A 408 34.32 -15.55 6.28
N HIS A 409 35.39 -15.89 7.01
CA HIS A 409 36.48 -14.97 7.28
C HIS A 409 37.04 -14.40 5.97
N GLY A 410 37.11 -13.07 5.88
CA GLY A 410 37.61 -12.39 4.68
C GLY A 410 36.80 -12.63 3.39
N ASN A 411 35.55 -13.10 3.49
CA ASN A 411 34.71 -13.34 2.31
C ASN A 411 34.51 -12.03 1.50
N SER A 412 34.83 -12.09 0.20
CA SER A 412 34.82 -10.92 -0.67
C SER A 412 33.42 -10.35 -0.91
N LEU A 413 32.39 -11.20 -1.02
CA LEU A 413 31.01 -10.74 -1.22
C LEU A 413 30.51 -9.97 0.01
N LEU A 414 30.80 -10.48 1.21
CA LEU A 414 30.46 -9.81 2.47
C LEU A 414 31.16 -8.47 2.62
N TRP A 415 32.47 -8.42 2.31
CA TRP A 415 33.24 -7.17 2.34
C TRP A 415 32.72 -6.16 1.31
N GLN A 416 32.44 -6.59 0.08
CA GLN A 416 31.85 -5.74 -0.96
C GLN A 416 30.48 -5.22 -0.54
N THR A 417 29.66 -6.07 0.11
CA THR A 417 28.34 -5.67 0.63
C THR A 417 28.50 -4.60 1.69
N LYS A 418 29.34 -4.85 2.70
CA LYS A 418 29.67 -3.89 3.76
C LYS A 418 30.08 -2.54 3.17
N SER A 419 30.99 -2.56 2.20
CA SER A 419 31.48 -1.33 1.54
C SER A 419 30.37 -0.60 0.79
N GLN A 420 29.58 -1.31 0.00
CA GLN A 420 28.56 -0.70 -0.85
C GLN A 420 27.42 -0.09 -0.02
N ILE A 421 26.88 -0.81 0.96
CA ILE A 421 25.79 -0.29 1.80
C ILE A 421 26.28 0.91 2.62
N ARG A 422 27.53 0.89 3.10
CA ARG A 422 28.14 2.04 3.77
C ARG A 422 28.26 3.25 2.84
N GLN A 423 28.68 3.06 1.59
CA GLN A 423 28.78 4.16 0.61
C GLN A 423 27.41 4.76 0.30
N ILE A 424 26.37 3.95 0.14
CA ILE A 424 24.99 4.44 -0.09
C ILE A 424 24.55 5.37 1.05
N MET A 425 24.93 5.06 2.29
CA MET A 425 24.53 5.84 3.47
C MET A 425 25.40 7.08 3.75
N THR A 426 26.59 7.16 3.17
CA THR A 426 27.58 8.21 3.51
C THR A 426 27.93 9.14 2.35
N ASN A 427 27.61 8.76 1.11
CA ASN A 427 27.89 9.59 -0.05
C ASN A 427 26.86 10.72 -0.17
N PRO A 428 27.28 11.93 -0.59
CA PRO A 428 26.36 12.98 -0.98
C PRO A 428 25.43 12.50 -2.09
N VAL A 429 24.13 12.82 -1.98
CA VAL A 429 23.12 12.53 -2.98
C VAL A 429 22.43 13.79 -3.44
N THR A 430 22.07 13.82 -4.73
CA THR A 430 21.20 14.85 -5.27
C THR A 430 19.75 14.47 -5.03
N ALA A 431 19.00 15.33 -4.34
CA ALA A 431 17.58 15.15 -4.12
C ALA A 431 16.81 15.11 -5.45
N LYS A 432 15.89 14.15 -5.57
CA LYS A 432 15.05 13.94 -6.76
C LYS A 432 13.59 14.06 -6.40
N TYR A 433 12.87 14.89 -7.15
CA TYR A 433 11.49 15.27 -6.89
C TYR A 433 10.57 14.80 -8.03
N SER A 434 9.37 14.35 -7.69
CA SER A 434 8.28 14.23 -8.68
C SER A 434 7.52 15.56 -8.82
N LEU A 435 7.39 16.27 -7.70
CA LEU A 435 6.81 17.60 -7.59
C LEU A 435 7.60 18.37 -6.53
N LYS A 436 7.85 19.66 -6.77
CA LYS A 436 8.42 20.58 -5.78
C LYS A 436 7.73 21.93 -5.91
N THR A 437 7.27 22.44 -4.78
CA THR A 437 6.62 23.76 -4.66
C THR A 437 7.60 24.72 -4.00
N GLY A 438 7.76 25.89 -4.61
CA GLY A 438 8.56 26.99 -4.07
C GLY A 438 7.85 27.74 -2.94
N ARG A 439 8.51 28.79 -2.45
CA ARG A 439 7.89 29.73 -1.50
C ARG A 439 7.07 30.79 -2.25
N PRO A 440 6.12 31.48 -1.58
CA PRO A 440 5.39 32.56 -2.21
C PRO A 440 6.33 33.71 -2.59
N VAL A 441 6.29 34.13 -3.85
CA VAL A 441 6.98 35.33 -4.35
C VAL A 441 5.97 36.23 -5.05
N GLN A 442 5.93 37.50 -4.63
CA GLN A 442 5.11 38.52 -5.25
C GLN A 442 5.98 39.44 -6.11
N GLY A 443 5.47 39.84 -7.27
CA GLY A 443 6.18 40.75 -8.17
C GLY A 443 7.35 40.09 -8.91
N THR A 444 8.44 40.83 -9.05
CA THR A 444 9.64 40.41 -9.78
C THR A 444 10.66 39.76 -8.85
N MET A 445 11.64 39.04 -9.41
CA MET A 445 12.74 38.47 -8.64
C MET A 445 13.58 39.54 -7.95
N GLU A 446 13.68 40.75 -8.50
CA GLU A 446 14.28 41.91 -7.84
C GLU A 446 13.60 42.24 -6.52
N SER A 447 12.25 42.26 -6.49
CA SER A 447 11.51 42.46 -5.24
C SER A 447 11.68 41.30 -4.24
N ALA A 448 12.08 40.12 -4.72
CA ALA A 448 12.43 38.96 -3.89
C ALA A 448 13.89 38.97 -3.40
N GLY A 449 14.67 40.00 -3.74
CA GLY A 449 16.07 40.17 -3.33
C GLY A 449 17.12 39.72 -4.35
N GLN A 450 16.71 39.32 -5.57
CA GLN A 450 17.63 38.92 -6.63
C GLN A 450 18.24 40.16 -7.32
N THR A 451 19.50 40.47 -7.02
CA THR A 451 20.16 41.69 -7.54
C THR A 451 20.92 41.49 -8.86
N GLY A 452 21.08 40.24 -9.33
CA GLY A 452 21.82 39.92 -10.55
C GLY A 452 21.28 38.68 -11.25
N ASN A 453 21.68 38.49 -12.51
CA ASN A 453 21.30 37.30 -13.27
C ASN A 453 21.88 36.04 -12.61
N SER A 454 21.05 35.01 -12.59
CA SER A 454 21.39 33.71 -12.05
C SER A 454 20.92 32.62 -13.00
N THR A 455 21.43 31.41 -12.81
CA THR A 455 20.98 30.22 -13.50
C THR A 455 20.82 29.06 -12.55
N PHE A 456 19.74 28.30 -12.72
CA PHE A 456 19.62 26.97 -12.12
C PHE A 456 19.35 25.94 -13.21
N THR A 457 19.67 24.68 -12.91
CA THR A 457 19.46 23.56 -13.83
C THR A 457 18.31 22.69 -13.36
N VAL A 458 17.48 22.26 -14.31
CA VAL A 458 16.48 21.20 -14.13
C VAL A 458 16.96 19.96 -14.87
N THR A 459 17.29 18.91 -14.12
CA THR A 459 17.77 17.65 -14.69
C THR A 459 16.73 16.55 -14.56
N VAL A 460 16.36 15.88 -15.65
CA VAL A 460 15.38 14.79 -15.66
C VAL A 460 15.98 13.56 -16.35
N GLY A 461 16.53 12.63 -15.57
CA GLY A 461 17.35 11.53 -16.07
C GLY A 461 18.73 12.02 -16.51
N VAL A 462 19.09 11.81 -17.77
CA VAL A 462 20.38 12.25 -18.34
C VAL A 462 20.34 13.65 -18.96
N ARG A 463 19.17 14.30 -18.93
CA ARG A 463 18.88 15.53 -19.67
C ARG A 463 18.85 16.70 -18.71
N THR A 464 19.50 17.81 -19.06
CA THR A 464 19.61 19.01 -18.21
C THR A 464 19.22 20.25 -19.00
N ALA A 465 18.27 21.02 -18.49
CA ALA A 465 17.92 22.35 -18.99
C ALA A 465 18.47 23.42 -18.04
N THR A 466 19.07 24.47 -18.58
CA THR A 466 19.52 25.63 -17.79
C THR A 466 18.48 26.73 -17.90
N ILE A 467 17.98 27.19 -16.75
CA ILE A 467 16.97 28.22 -16.63
C ILE A 467 17.64 29.49 -16.13
N GLU A 468 17.65 30.52 -16.97
CA GLU A 468 18.10 31.85 -16.57
C GLU A 468 17.02 32.57 -15.76
N VAL A 469 17.43 33.18 -14.65
CA VAL A 469 16.60 34.01 -13.78
C VAL A 469 17.23 35.40 -13.72
N THR A 470 16.50 36.38 -14.26
CA THR A 470 16.88 37.80 -14.27
C THR A 470 16.10 38.55 -13.20
N PRO A 471 16.59 39.71 -12.71
CA PRO A 471 15.86 40.51 -11.72
C PRO A 471 14.44 40.91 -12.17
N SER A 472 14.22 41.10 -13.47
CA SER A 472 12.91 41.43 -14.05
C SER A 472 11.94 40.25 -14.19
N ASP A 473 12.39 39.01 -14.00
CA ASP A 473 11.52 37.84 -14.13
C ASP A 473 10.45 37.80 -13.03
N THR A 474 9.29 37.26 -13.35
CA THR A 474 8.25 36.89 -12.38
C THR A 474 8.16 35.36 -12.30
N LEU A 475 7.44 34.81 -11.32
CA LEU A 475 7.23 33.35 -11.27
C LEU A 475 6.57 32.82 -12.56
N GLN A 476 5.69 33.60 -13.18
CA GLN A 476 5.06 33.23 -14.46
C GLN A 476 6.08 33.18 -15.61
N THR A 477 7.02 34.13 -15.69
CA THR A 477 8.05 34.08 -16.74
C THR A 477 9.00 32.91 -16.53
N ILE A 478 9.39 32.63 -15.28
CA ILE A 478 10.22 31.47 -14.93
C ILE A 478 9.50 30.16 -15.25
N ALA A 479 8.22 30.02 -14.89
CA ALA A 479 7.40 28.87 -15.26
C ALA A 479 7.34 28.69 -16.78
N GLY A 480 7.21 29.80 -17.53
CA GLY A 480 7.29 29.82 -18.98
C GLY A 480 8.62 29.23 -19.51
N LYS A 481 9.76 29.68 -18.98
CA LYS A 481 11.10 29.19 -19.34
C LYS A 481 11.26 27.68 -19.11
N ILE A 482 10.77 27.18 -17.97
CA ILE A 482 10.76 25.74 -17.66
C ILE A 482 9.88 24.99 -18.66
N ASN A 483 8.66 25.48 -18.90
CA ASN A 483 7.70 24.86 -19.83
C ASN A 483 8.19 24.84 -21.28
N SER A 484 9.05 25.79 -21.66
CA SER A 484 9.70 25.84 -22.98
C SER A 484 10.96 24.97 -23.10
N SER A 485 11.33 24.24 -22.04
CA SER A 485 12.45 23.30 -22.07
C SER A 485 11.99 21.94 -22.61
N TYR A 486 12.38 21.62 -23.85
CA TYR A 486 11.97 20.41 -24.57
C TYR A 486 13.15 19.52 -24.97
N GLU A 487 12.88 18.22 -25.05
CA GLU A 487 13.66 17.24 -25.80
C GLU A 487 13.07 17.08 -27.20
N MET A 488 13.89 17.00 -28.25
CA MET A 488 13.44 16.42 -29.53
C MET A 488 13.58 14.89 -29.49
N ASN A 489 12.47 14.16 -29.45
CA ASN A 489 12.46 12.70 -29.59
C ASN A 489 12.14 12.31 -31.03
N HIS A 490 12.55 11.12 -31.47
CA HIS A 490 12.25 10.59 -32.81
C HIS A 490 11.35 9.35 -32.70
N ASP A 491 10.35 9.23 -33.57
CA ASP A 491 9.55 8.00 -33.67
C ASP A 491 10.30 6.95 -34.53
N PRO A 492 9.83 5.68 -34.57
CA PRO A 492 10.42 4.64 -35.43
C PRO A 492 10.44 4.98 -36.93
N GLN A 493 9.73 6.05 -37.34
CA GLN A 493 9.66 6.59 -38.69
C GLN A 493 10.53 7.86 -38.86
N GLY A 494 11.33 8.24 -37.86
CA GLY A 494 12.27 9.36 -37.88
C GLY A 494 11.66 10.74 -37.62
N ARG A 495 10.36 10.86 -37.35
CA ARG A 495 9.68 12.14 -37.07
C ARG A 495 10.05 12.67 -35.70
N THR A 496 10.47 13.94 -35.63
CA THR A 496 10.79 14.62 -34.38
C THR A 496 9.54 15.13 -33.67
N TYR A 497 9.45 14.92 -32.36
CA TYR A 497 8.40 15.49 -31.52
C TYR A 497 8.96 16.00 -30.18
N PRO A 498 8.55 17.20 -29.72
CA PRO A 498 9.03 17.76 -28.47
C PRO A 498 8.41 17.02 -27.28
N ILE A 499 9.24 16.52 -26.36
CA ILE A 499 8.80 16.05 -25.05
C ILE A 499 9.19 17.11 -24.02
N ARG A 500 8.20 17.62 -23.28
CA ARG A 500 8.45 18.54 -22.16
C ARG A 500 9.27 17.83 -21.09
N MET A 501 10.34 18.46 -20.63
CA MET A 501 11.20 17.88 -19.59
C MET A 501 10.50 17.88 -18.22
N ALA A 502 9.89 19.00 -17.87
CA ALA A 502 9.06 19.22 -16.69
C ALA A 502 7.94 20.19 -17.05
N SER A 503 6.86 20.19 -16.28
CA SER A 503 5.82 21.21 -16.31
C SER A 503 5.97 22.13 -15.11
N ALA A 504 5.76 23.42 -15.33
CA ALA A 504 5.74 24.41 -14.26
C ALA A 504 4.46 25.26 -14.31
N LYS A 505 3.91 25.59 -13.15
CA LYS A 505 2.75 26.47 -13.00
C LYS A 505 2.92 27.37 -11.78
N VAL A 506 2.14 28.44 -11.72
CA VAL A 506 2.06 29.29 -10.53
C VAL A 506 0.72 29.05 -9.84
N VAL A 507 0.77 28.64 -8.58
CA VAL A 507 -0.41 28.41 -7.72
C VAL A 507 -0.14 29.15 -6.41
N ASN A 508 -1.09 29.96 -5.94
CA ASN A 508 -0.95 30.73 -4.69
C ASN A 508 0.37 31.51 -4.58
N ASN A 509 0.77 32.17 -5.67
CA ASN A 509 2.05 32.90 -5.78
C ASN A 509 3.31 32.02 -5.56
N GLN A 510 3.21 30.70 -5.72
CA GLN A 510 4.31 29.76 -5.62
C GLN A 510 4.59 29.12 -6.98
N LEU A 511 5.87 28.94 -7.30
CA LEU A 511 6.29 28.19 -8.47
C LEU A 511 6.20 26.69 -8.15
N VAL A 512 5.35 25.97 -8.88
CA VAL A 512 5.20 24.52 -8.76
C VAL A 512 5.83 23.88 -9.98
N ILE A 513 6.82 23.00 -9.77
CA ILE A 513 7.48 22.21 -10.82
C ILE A 513 7.08 20.75 -10.64
N GLU A 514 6.67 20.12 -11.73
CA GLU A 514 6.22 18.74 -11.77
C GLU A 514 6.93 17.99 -12.91
N ALA A 515 7.46 16.80 -12.61
CA ALA A 515 8.00 15.91 -13.63
C ALA A 515 6.86 15.21 -14.38
N SER A 516 7.15 14.75 -15.60
CA SER A 516 6.25 13.82 -16.29
C SER A 516 5.99 12.57 -15.43
N PRO A 517 4.81 11.92 -15.55
CA PRO A 517 4.46 10.73 -14.78
C PRO A 517 5.58 9.68 -14.77
N ASN A 518 5.86 9.11 -13.60
CA ASN A 518 6.94 8.14 -13.36
C ASN A 518 8.37 8.65 -13.57
N ARG A 519 8.58 9.96 -13.75
CA ARG A 519 9.92 10.57 -13.79
C ARG A 519 10.16 11.40 -12.54
N LYS A 520 11.44 11.68 -12.29
CA LYS A 520 11.89 12.61 -11.25
C LYS A 520 12.86 13.61 -11.84
N PHE A 521 12.84 14.82 -11.30
CA PHE A 521 13.78 15.87 -11.63
C PHE A 521 14.67 16.20 -10.43
N SER A 522 15.86 16.71 -10.69
CA SER A 522 16.71 17.35 -9.69
C SER A 522 16.94 18.80 -10.06
N LEU A 523 17.12 19.63 -9.04
CA LEU A 523 17.46 21.04 -9.19
C LEU A 523 18.88 21.27 -8.68
N ALA A 524 19.63 22.13 -9.36
CA ALA A 524 20.93 22.58 -8.88
C ALA A 524 21.16 24.03 -9.30
N ALA A 525 21.83 24.79 -8.45
CA ALA A 525 22.31 26.13 -8.74
C ALA A 525 23.69 26.31 -8.12
N SER A 526 24.46 27.26 -8.66
CA SER A 526 25.77 27.63 -8.10
C SER A 526 25.68 28.81 -7.12
N ASP A 527 24.50 29.41 -6.99
CA ASP A 527 24.18 30.52 -6.10
C ASP A 527 22.86 30.26 -5.35
N GLY A 528 22.36 31.26 -4.61
CA GLY A 528 21.16 31.16 -3.78
C GLY A 528 19.83 31.34 -4.52
N VAL A 529 19.77 31.22 -5.86
CA VAL A 529 18.51 31.45 -6.60
C VAL A 529 17.44 30.42 -6.26
N LEU A 530 17.83 29.17 -6.02
CA LEU A 530 16.89 28.11 -5.61
C LEU A 530 16.33 28.39 -4.23
N ASP A 531 17.14 28.89 -3.30
CA ASP A 531 16.69 29.30 -1.97
C ASP A 531 15.75 30.52 -2.07
N THR A 532 16.05 31.44 -2.98
CA THR A 532 15.22 32.61 -3.28
C THR A 532 13.85 32.23 -3.84
N LEU A 533 13.79 31.13 -4.60
CA LEU A 533 12.54 30.54 -5.10
C LEU A 533 11.89 29.58 -4.09
N GLY A 534 12.54 29.25 -2.97
CA GLY A 534 12.10 28.20 -2.05
C GLY A 534 12.12 26.79 -2.64
N LEU A 535 12.89 26.59 -3.71
CA LEU A 535 13.09 25.32 -4.41
C LEU A 535 14.39 24.61 -4.02
N GLY A 536 15.26 25.30 -3.26
CA GLY A 536 16.48 24.74 -2.71
C GLY A 536 16.20 23.73 -1.60
N THR A 537 17.16 22.84 -1.37
CA THR A 537 17.19 21.99 -0.17
C THR A 537 18.58 22.08 0.45
N PRO A 538 18.69 22.25 1.78
CA PRO A 538 19.99 22.31 2.45
C PRO A 538 20.63 20.91 2.60
N PHE A 539 19.86 19.88 2.27
CA PHE A 539 20.25 18.50 2.50
C PHE A 539 20.92 17.91 1.26
N SER A 540 22.02 17.21 1.49
CA SER A 540 22.75 16.39 0.51
C SER A 540 23.30 15.12 1.16
N LEU A 541 23.32 15.04 2.50
CA LEU A 541 23.79 13.91 3.29
C LEU A 541 22.72 13.49 4.30
N LEU A 542 22.62 12.18 4.54
CA LEU A 542 21.74 11.63 5.58
C LEU A 542 22.08 12.11 6.98
N SER A 543 23.36 12.41 7.23
CA SER A 543 23.82 12.95 8.51
C SER A 543 23.25 14.34 8.79
N GLN A 544 22.88 15.11 7.78
CA GLN A 544 22.21 16.41 7.94
C GLN A 544 20.77 16.26 8.42
N ILE A 545 20.13 15.13 8.13
CA ILE A 545 18.76 14.80 8.58
C ILE A 545 18.76 13.85 9.79
N GLY A 546 19.89 13.68 10.47
CA GLY A 546 19.95 12.91 11.72
C GLY A 546 20.22 11.41 11.58
N ILE A 547 20.60 10.92 10.40
CA ILE A 547 21.04 9.53 10.22
C ILE A 547 22.55 9.54 9.93
N SER A 548 23.36 9.22 10.94
CA SER A 548 24.83 9.19 10.85
C SER A 548 25.38 7.78 11.03
N THR A 549 26.65 7.58 10.69
CA THR A 549 27.37 6.38 11.12
C THR A 549 27.69 6.47 12.61
N GLU A 550 27.67 5.33 13.30
CA GLU A 550 27.92 5.23 14.73
C GLU A 550 29.23 5.92 15.13
N SER A 551 29.12 6.81 16.11
CA SER A 551 30.24 7.62 16.59
C SER A 551 31.23 6.85 17.49
N THR A 552 30.75 5.81 18.19
CA THR A 552 31.52 5.06 19.21
C THR A 552 32.80 4.43 18.67
N ASP A 553 32.80 3.99 17.41
CA ASP A 553 33.95 3.37 16.75
C ASP A 553 34.44 4.16 15.54
N TYR A 554 34.07 5.44 15.45
CA TYR A 554 34.39 6.33 14.33
C TYR A 554 33.88 5.78 12.98
N GLY A 555 32.72 5.13 12.99
CA GLY A 555 32.08 4.53 11.83
C GLY A 555 32.80 3.32 11.23
N LYS A 556 33.69 2.65 12.00
CA LYS A 556 34.45 1.48 11.51
C LYS A 556 33.56 0.25 11.32
N SER A 557 32.60 0.05 12.20
CA SER A 557 31.55 -0.96 12.11
C SER A 557 30.69 -0.68 10.90
N GLY A 558 30.51 0.60 10.56
CA GLY A 558 29.61 1.11 9.54
C GLY A 558 28.14 1.05 9.95
N LYS A 559 27.86 0.78 11.23
CA LYS A 559 26.53 0.88 11.84
C LYS A 559 26.02 2.32 11.81
N LEU A 560 24.72 2.48 11.97
CA LEU A 560 24.01 3.74 11.94
C LEU A 560 23.49 4.12 13.33
N GLU A 561 23.44 5.42 13.58
CA GLU A 561 22.78 6.05 14.71
C GLU A 561 21.69 7.00 14.18
N PHE A 562 20.56 7.10 14.89
CA PHE A 562 19.45 7.97 14.52
C PHE A 562 19.21 9.02 15.61
N ASN A 563 19.41 10.28 15.24
CA ASN A 563 19.09 11.44 16.07
C ASN A 563 17.70 11.95 15.69
N THR A 564 16.71 11.57 16.50
CA THR A 564 15.31 11.93 16.28
C THR A 564 15.08 13.44 16.31
N ASP A 565 15.72 14.18 17.22
CA ASP A 565 15.54 15.64 17.31
C ASP A 565 16.00 16.36 16.03
N LYS A 566 17.20 16.00 15.53
CA LYS A 566 17.74 16.55 14.29
C LYS A 566 16.88 16.19 13.08
N PHE A 567 16.33 14.98 13.06
CA PHE A 567 15.40 14.56 12.02
C PHE A 567 14.10 15.35 12.06
N MET A 568 13.52 15.54 13.25
CA MET A 568 12.32 16.33 13.43
C MET A 568 12.52 17.79 13.02
N ASP A 569 13.67 18.38 13.34
CA ASP A 569 14.03 19.73 12.91
C ASP A 569 14.22 19.81 11.38
N ALA A 570 14.83 18.81 10.77
CA ALA A 570 14.94 18.74 9.31
C ALA A 570 13.57 18.64 8.64
N LEU A 571 12.67 17.80 9.18
CA LEU A 571 11.32 17.57 8.68
C LEU A 571 10.44 18.81 8.81
N ARG A 572 10.58 19.58 9.90
CA ARG A 572 9.85 20.85 10.09
C ARG A 572 10.31 21.93 9.10
N ASN A 573 11.60 21.96 8.77
CA ASN A 573 12.18 23.01 7.94
C ASN A 573 11.97 22.76 6.44
N ASP A 574 12.18 21.54 5.95
CA ASP A 574 12.01 21.18 4.53
C ASP A 574 11.59 19.70 4.39
N PRO A 575 10.30 19.37 4.64
CA PRO A 575 9.81 17.99 4.60
C PRO A 575 9.97 17.36 3.21
N ASP A 576 9.82 18.16 2.15
CA ASP A 576 10.06 17.74 0.77
C ASP A 576 11.51 17.35 0.52
N GLY A 577 12.47 18.10 1.07
CA GLY A 577 13.89 17.80 0.99
C GLY A 577 14.25 16.51 1.71
N VAL A 578 13.74 16.33 2.92
CA VAL A 578 13.88 15.07 3.68
C VAL A 578 13.30 13.91 2.87
N ALA A 579 12.06 14.05 2.37
CA ALA A 579 11.39 13.03 1.56
C ALA A 579 12.19 12.67 0.30
N ALA A 580 12.73 13.67 -0.40
CA ALA A 580 13.45 13.47 -1.65
C ALA A 580 14.79 12.75 -1.46
N ILE A 581 15.55 13.09 -0.41
CA ILE A 581 16.80 12.41 -0.09
C ILE A 581 16.56 11.01 0.43
N MET A 582 15.63 10.85 1.38
CA MET A 582 15.26 9.54 1.90
C MET A 582 14.81 8.64 0.76
N ASN A 583 13.90 9.11 -0.08
CA ASN A 583 13.49 8.35 -1.26
C ASN A 583 14.69 7.97 -2.16
N THR A 584 15.60 8.90 -2.44
CA THR A 584 16.74 8.66 -3.34
C THR A 584 17.68 7.59 -2.78
N VAL A 585 18.06 7.71 -1.51
CA VAL A 585 18.92 6.74 -0.82
C VAL A 585 18.23 5.39 -0.68
N MET A 586 16.98 5.39 -0.21
CA MET A 586 16.21 4.17 0.01
C MET A 586 15.93 3.42 -1.29
N THR A 587 15.76 4.12 -2.41
CA THR A 587 15.67 3.49 -3.73
C THR A 587 16.98 2.80 -4.12
N GLN A 588 18.13 3.47 -3.92
CA GLN A 588 19.44 2.84 -4.18
C GLN A 588 19.70 1.63 -3.28
N MET A 589 19.29 1.70 -2.00
CA MET A 589 19.41 0.60 -1.06
C MET A 589 18.52 -0.59 -1.45
N ASP A 590 17.27 -0.32 -1.86
CA ASP A 590 16.33 -1.35 -2.33
C ASP A 590 16.82 -2.02 -3.62
N GLU A 591 17.32 -1.25 -4.59
CA GLU A 591 17.91 -1.79 -5.82
C GLU A 591 19.11 -2.68 -5.52
N TYR A 592 20.02 -2.21 -4.66
CA TYR A 592 21.19 -2.98 -4.25
C TYR A 592 20.80 -4.28 -3.54
N ALA A 593 19.94 -4.20 -2.53
CA ALA A 593 19.48 -5.36 -1.79
C ALA A 593 18.71 -6.33 -2.69
N GLY A 594 17.87 -5.81 -3.60
CA GLY A 594 17.19 -6.58 -4.63
C GLY A 594 18.17 -7.41 -5.46
N ASN A 595 19.20 -6.78 -6.03
CA ASN A 595 20.23 -7.45 -6.83
C ASN A 595 21.04 -8.51 -6.04
N MET A 596 21.02 -8.46 -4.71
CA MET A 596 21.66 -9.47 -3.86
C MET A 596 20.77 -10.69 -3.62
N VAL A 597 19.47 -10.49 -3.40
CA VAL A 597 18.54 -11.52 -2.92
C VAL A 597 17.53 -12.01 -3.95
N ASP A 598 17.53 -11.45 -5.17
CA ASP A 598 16.61 -11.81 -6.24
C ASP A 598 16.73 -13.31 -6.58
N ALA A 599 15.65 -14.05 -6.32
CA ALA A 599 15.58 -15.48 -6.56
C ALA A 599 15.03 -15.83 -7.95
N SER A 600 14.65 -14.84 -8.76
CA SER A 600 14.17 -15.10 -10.12
C SER A 600 15.27 -15.71 -10.98
N GLN A 601 14.85 -16.57 -11.91
CA GLN A 601 15.74 -17.31 -12.79
C GLN A 601 15.97 -16.55 -14.11
N VAL A 602 17.21 -16.60 -14.60
CA VAL A 602 17.62 -16.05 -15.89
C VAL A 602 18.40 -17.11 -16.65
N GLU A 603 18.14 -17.22 -17.96
CA GLU A 603 18.90 -18.07 -18.86
C GLU A 603 20.22 -17.38 -19.25
N VAL A 604 21.34 -18.06 -18.99
CA VAL A 604 22.67 -17.64 -19.43
C VAL A 604 23.23 -18.76 -20.31
N GLY A 605 23.11 -18.58 -21.63
CA GLY A 605 23.42 -19.64 -22.60
C GLY A 605 22.41 -20.78 -22.51
N SER A 606 22.86 -21.98 -22.15
CA SER A 606 22.02 -23.17 -21.95
C SER A 606 21.72 -23.47 -20.47
N THR A 607 22.13 -22.61 -19.54
CA THR A 607 21.99 -22.84 -18.09
C THR A 607 21.06 -21.83 -17.46
N VAL A 608 20.21 -22.29 -16.55
CA VAL A 608 19.29 -21.46 -15.76
C VAL A 608 19.94 -21.18 -14.41
N VAL A 609 20.16 -19.89 -14.09
CA VAL A 609 20.76 -19.46 -12.83
C VAL A 609 19.91 -18.40 -12.13
N PRO A 610 19.93 -18.32 -10.79
CA PRO A 610 19.31 -17.20 -10.08
C PRO A 610 20.00 -15.88 -10.41
N LYS A 611 19.21 -14.79 -10.48
CA LYS A 611 19.71 -13.44 -10.80
C LYS A 611 20.49 -12.81 -9.64
N GLY A 612 20.08 -13.06 -8.40
CA GLY A 612 20.67 -12.48 -7.20
C GLY A 612 22.05 -13.04 -6.88
N ARG A 613 22.99 -12.18 -6.44
CA ARG A 613 24.37 -12.59 -6.16
C ARG A 613 24.49 -13.64 -5.05
N ILE A 614 23.67 -13.54 -4.00
CA ILE A 614 23.67 -14.51 -2.88
C ILE A 614 23.09 -15.83 -3.36
N ALA A 615 21.95 -15.78 -4.07
CA ALA A 615 21.29 -16.96 -4.61
C ALA A 615 22.20 -17.71 -5.60
N SER A 616 22.89 -16.99 -6.49
CA SER A 616 23.86 -17.54 -7.42
C SER A 616 25.04 -18.24 -6.71
N GLN A 617 25.56 -17.65 -5.63
CA GLN A 617 26.63 -18.27 -4.85
C GLN A 617 26.16 -19.57 -4.16
N ILE A 618 24.93 -19.59 -3.64
CA ILE A 618 24.31 -20.79 -3.06
C ILE A 618 24.18 -21.89 -4.13
N THR A 619 23.64 -21.56 -5.31
CA THR A 619 23.50 -22.53 -6.42
C THR A 619 24.86 -23.07 -6.86
N THR A 620 25.91 -22.25 -6.84
CA THR A 620 27.27 -22.71 -7.13
C THR A 620 27.73 -23.78 -6.15
N TRP A 621 27.53 -23.56 -4.84
CA TRP A 621 27.89 -24.56 -3.82
C TRP A 621 27.01 -25.81 -3.88
N GLN A 622 25.71 -25.67 -4.17
CA GLN A 622 24.81 -26.82 -4.39
C GLN A 622 25.26 -27.69 -5.57
N THR A 623 25.70 -27.07 -6.66
CA THR A 623 26.22 -27.78 -7.84
C THR A 623 27.53 -28.50 -7.52
N GLU A 624 28.39 -27.87 -6.71
CA GLU A 624 29.63 -28.48 -6.25
C GLU A 624 29.37 -29.68 -5.32
N ILE A 625 28.41 -29.56 -4.39
CA ILE A 625 27.94 -30.68 -3.55
C ILE A 625 27.43 -31.82 -4.44
N ALA A 626 26.54 -31.55 -5.40
CA ALA A 626 26.02 -32.59 -6.31
C ALA A 626 27.13 -33.29 -7.12
N THR A 627 28.19 -32.57 -7.47
CA THR A 627 29.37 -33.14 -8.15
C THR A 627 30.18 -34.03 -7.19
N ILE A 628 30.33 -33.61 -5.94
CA ILE A 628 30.98 -34.39 -4.88
C ILE A 628 30.17 -35.67 -4.60
N ASP A 629 28.85 -35.57 -4.43
CA ASP A 629 27.94 -36.70 -4.21
C ASP A 629 28.08 -37.74 -5.31
N LYS A 630 28.10 -37.31 -6.58
CA LYS A 630 28.32 -38.19 -7.72
C LYS A 630 29.66 -38.93 -7.62
N ARG A 631 30.74 -38.24 -7.27
CA ARG A 631 32.07 -38.84 -7.12
C ARG A 631 32.13 -39.83 -5.96
N ILE A 632 31.46 -39.52 -4.84
CA ILE A 632 31.37 -40.43 -3.69
C ILE A 632 30.61 -41.70 -4.12
N SER A 633 29.45 -41.55 -4.74
CA SER A 633 28.63 -42.68 -5.23
C SER A 633 29.38 -43.57 -6.22
N GLU A 634 30.07 -42.99 -7.21
CA GLU A 634 30.91 -43.76 -8.15
C GLU A 634 32.07 -44.47 -7.45
N SER A 635 32.64 -43.86 -6.41
CA SER A 635 33.69 -44.47 -5.60
C SER A 635 33.16 -45.62 -4.76
N GLU A 636 31.98 -45.48 -4.16
CA GLU A 636 31.31 -46.54 -3.40
C GLU A 636 31.00 -47.75 -4.30
N ALA A 637 30.48 -47.53 -5.50
CA ALA A 637 30.22 -48.59 -6.47
C ALA A 637 31.50 -49.36 -6.87
N ARG A 638 32.63 -48.65 -7.04
CA ARG A 638 33.94 -49.30 -7.30
C ARG A 638 34.44 -50.08 -6.08
N LEU A 639 34.25 -49.55 -4.87
CA LEU A 639 34.64 -50.23 -3.64
C LEU A 639 33.82 -51.52 -3.44
N GLU A 640 32.53 -51.50 -3.78
CA GLU A 640 31.67 -52.68 -3.75
C GLU A 640 32.16 -53.77 -4.72
N LEU A 641 32.47 -53.40 -5.98
CA LEU A 641 33.02 -54.35 -6.95
C LEU A 641 34.36 -54.94 -6.48
N ARG A 642 35.23 -54.11 -5.90
CA ARG A 642 36.51 -54.54 -5.33
C ARG A 642 36.32 -55.46 -4.12
N ALA A 643 35.37 -55.15 -3.24
CA ALA A 643 35.02 -55.99 -2.10
C ALA A 643 34.61 -57.38 -2.58
N ARG A 644 33.69 -57.45 -3.56
CA ARG A 644 33.25 -58.72 -4.16
C ARG A 644 34.42 -59.53 -4.73
N GLY A 645 35.29 -58.90 -5.51
CA GLY A 645 36.46 -59.58 -6.08
C GLY A 645 37.47 -60.07 -5.02
N LEU A 646 37.67 -59.32 -3.94
CA LEU A 646 38.51 -59.75 -2.82
C LEU A 646 37.91 -60.96 -2.09
N TYR A 647 36.60 -60.95 -1.81
CA TYR A 647 35.92 -62.10 -1.20
C TYR A 647 36.01 -63.36 -2.07
N GLU A 648 35.84 -63.23 -3.40
CA GLU A 648 36.01 -64.35 -4.33
C GLU A 648 37.44 -64.90 -4.33
N GLN A 649 38.46 -64.03 -4.34
CA GLN A 649 39.86 -64.43 -4.27
C GLN A 649 40.20 -65.12 -2.95
N PHE A 650 39.68 -64.62 -1.82
CA PHE A 650 39.88 -65.23 -0.51
C PHE A 650 39.19 -66.59 -0.40
N ALA A 651 37.96 -66.73 -0.91
CA ALA A 651 37.29 -68.03 -0.98
C ALA A 651 38.08 -69.04 -1.83
N GLN A 652 38.68 -68.60 -2.95
CA GLN A 652 39.47 -69.48 -3.82
C GLN A 652 40.83 -69.83 -3.20
N ALA A 653 41.46 -68.90 -2.48
CA ALA A 653 42.68 -69.15 -1.71
C ALA A 653 42.45 -70.16 -0.59
N GLU A 654 41.30 -70.12 0.08
CA GLU A 654 40.90 -71.12 1.08
C GLU A 654 40.75 -72.52 0.47
N VAL A 655 40.07 -72.63 -0.68
CA VAL A 655 39.95 -73.91 -1.41
C VAL A 655 41.34 -74.46 -1.80
N ASN A 656 42.24 -73.60 -2.26
CA ASN A 656 43.61 -74.00 -2.60
C ASN A 656 44.43 -74.41 -1.37
N LEU A 657 44.27 -73.69 -0.25
CA LEU A 657 44.94 -74.03 1.00
C LEU A 657 44.44 -75.35 1.56
N ALA A 658 43.13 -75.60 1.52
CA ALA A 658 42.54 -76.87 1.90
C ALA A 658 43.09 -78.02 1.03
N LYS A 659 43.25 -77.81 -0.29
CA LYS A 659 43.90 -78.79 -1.19
C LYS A 659 45.38 -79.01 -0.84
N LEU A 660 46.13 -77.94 -0.56
CA LEU A 660 47.53 -78.04 -0.15
C LEU A 660 47.70 -78.76 1.19
N GLN A 661 46.79 -78.53 2.14
CA GLN A 661 46.78 -79.26 3.40
C GLN A 661 46.40 -80.72 3.20
N GLN A 662 45.41 -81.02 2.36
CA GLN A 662 45.11 -82.41 1.98
C GLN A 662 46.32 -83.08 1.32
N GLN A 663 47.04 -82.38 0.44
CA GLN A 663 48.28 -82.87 -0.16
C GLN A 663 49.41 -83.01 0.86
N ALA A 664 49.52 -82.11 1.85
CA ALA A 664 50.51 -82.20 2.92
C ALA A 664 50.19 -83.36 3.88
N SER A 665 48.91 -83.58 4.21
CA SER A 665 48.45 -84.75 4.97
C SER A 665 48.66 -86.04 4.18
N TRP A 666 48.41 -86.03 2.88
CA TRP A 666 48.71 -87.14 1.98
C TRP A 666 50.22 -87.43 1.94
N LEU A 667 51.06 -86.41 1.71
CA LEU A 667 52.52 -86.52 1.75
C LEU A 667 53.02 -87.00 3.11
N ALA A 668 52.47 -86.49 4.21
CA ALA A 668 52.80 -86.93 5.57
C ALA A 668 52.42 -88.42 5.79
N SER A 669 51.28 -88.86 5.24
CA SER A 669 50.87 -90.28 5.28
C SER A 669 51.79 -91.17 4.43
N VAL A 670 52.22 -90.68 3.26
CA VAL A 670 53.15 -91.38 2.36
C VAL A 670 54.55 -91.46 2.99
N VAL A 671 55.05 -90.37 3.58
CA VAL A 671 56.30 -90.33 4.35
C VAL A 671 56.21 -91.26 5.56
N SER A 672 55.08 -91.28 6.27
CA SER A 672 54.84 -92.20 7.37
C SER A 672 54.86 -93.67 6.93
N GLN A 673 54.31 -94.00 5.75
CA GLN A 673 54.35 -95.34 5.18
C GLN A 673 55.75 -95.74 4.67
N LEU A 674 56.52 -94.79 4.15
CA LEU A 674 57.92 -94.96 3.76
C LEU A 674 58.86 -95.10 4.98
N SER A 675 58.57 -94.44 6.11
CA SER A 675 59.30 -94.65 7.37
C SER A 675 58.88 -95.93 8.11
N GLY A 676 57.69 -96.47 7.82
CA GLY A 676 57.14 -97.67 8.47
C GLY A 676 57.56 -99.01 7.83
N THR A 677 58.22 -98.99 6.67
CA THR A 677 58.71 -100.21 5.98
C THR A 677 60.18 -100.56 6.31
N GLY A 678 60.78 -99.87 7.28
CA GLY A 678 62.17 -100.05 7.71
C GLY A 678 62.39 -100.72 9.06
N SER A 679 61.41 -101.43 9.64
CA SER A 679 61.64 -102.19 10.88
C SER A 679 60.69 -103.39 11.05
N ASN A 680 61.27 -104.58 10.74
CA ASN A 680 61.08 -105.91 11.35
C ASN A 680 59.75 -106.67 11.14
N SER A 681 59.74 -107.93 10.69
CA SER A 681 60.59 -109.11 10.98
C SER A 681 60.60 -109.53 12.46
#